data_AF-A0AAW4H4V1-F1
#
_entry.id   AF-A0AAW4H4V1-F1
#
_cell.length_a   1.000
_cell.length_b   1.000
_cell.length_c   1.000
_cell.angle_alpha   90.00
_cell.angle_beta   90.00
_cell.angle_gamma   90.00
#
_symmetry.space_group_name_H-M   'P 1'
#
loop_
_entity.id
_entity.type
_entity.pdbx_description
1 polymer ?
#
loop_
_entity_poly.entity_id
_entity_poly.type
_entity_poly.pdbx_seq_one_letter_code
_entity_poly.pdbx_strand_id
1 'polypeptide(L)'
;MSQELVNSVNKLTDETSALLQEYVKGNTVLQNSANEAASSAAAAKVSEGITIDKANVATQKAAEAKQFRDETAAVATGGTATLDPTPGKIPLANAEAKLHAGWLPVNVSALSEAIVEAIRGVNKEQYAASGFIHYGKHFNSGNLSSVNEGMTVDIGTPNVIYLGARDGVTGGNVGGASKTSYPVMNVAGFEVHLLGINSTLTNWQANTIKLPVEPNGTVVYDSSGNCRGTGKPTLDLSKEVDPKYGDVASSVNEAVARAFEGVIKNGNFRNGVYSGWTGQSATATLINNDAEVRVDGTGSSPINQALGSVPFSVDANTKYEVTFELTDSNNTASGIILANGLFDDTGLGYFYTNKAGKYTKTFTSNSAGTVQVRLHAGTVVGAYATFISHVSVKRLTEEVVINRVDMAGLEFFKRKVGEFLYPYGSPQCGYTEVDGIPTTEDTSRPITYFAAYDGDTTSRGRGWRLVDLTFAQLAVIMSNPKHNAWYNEEGELLQFGPRQRSFAGIGNGDWGNTNPSELGLLAYSQSSPVLRVIPQGDLDTGVPLGAASFYYYGDHSTNAMPETGAFSASTTGGKPATSAAVDGESYFYVLATVPRLNTAAYNNANFMGSCKFSDNKFWHNSAVPRVTIDDAFSNASTDKSASGREDGKKAQFIYQSGQGGVIDWRLPARDMSGKEEAAKVFQKVVNGTYLGVEKLTFTKVHGSEQGVSYQGNVSGMYKWNAVGVDFVINEGALGAQGAYSPVIGWLVQESKIFPVTYMFQATNSSITQIYCGQDTWSSIKPNGVVQDLVSNKPIYFVHNNETNISVSGNFTTLDVIGSLERILATPALANGCMGRWIPDWTPTAPSQPMTRKWVSGNIAKTHTSDLGGSWSNTANTGGDSVTNKANTYQNSDASLVQVLSYTAFAKQTKSSVNKSVLNGSEGVGDVYAMDRYTTFNGASFVESLIGKVPTSASQRTYAELMLQEATKTNESKLAFVTHTALTLDTPTNNSPAVKALWHQASNNRQATLNFLWNEMVFDTNWRTPDKVWSGGSVSVAAGETFRAESSSAYAVAGLLMRCVKALTANATVLGAMHVSVGGEVISLTDGQTYFKVVNNGWSDDSTIRIIDGVGTFNNENGDACLYGIDELAMPYGYTKNQAGVGKQVVGVDL
;
A
#
# COMPACT_ATOMS: atom_id res chain seq x y z
N MET A 1 29.84 -10.96 149.79
CA MET A 1 28.84 -10.27 148.95
C MET A 1 27.90 -11.35 148.40
N SER A 2 26.59 -11.14 148.45
CA SER A 2 25.57 -12.21 148.40
C SER A 2 25.39 -12.85 147.01
N GLN A 3 24.95 -14.11 147.02
CA GLN A 3 24.81 -14.99 145.85
C GLN A 3 23.87 -14.43 144.75
N GLU A 4 22.92 -13.56 145.08
CA GLU A 4 21.99 -12.95 144.11
C GLU A 4 22.65 -11.98 143.12
N LEU A 5 23.69 -11.24 143.55
CA LEU A 5 24.41 -10.32 142.66
C LEU A 5 25.28 -11.08 141.65
N VAL A 6 25.88 -12.20 142.08
CA VAL A 6 26.67 -13.08 141.22
C VAL A 6 25.80 -13.73 140.16
N ASN A 7 24.59 -14.18 140.53
CA ASN A 7 23.67 -14.82 139.58
C ASN A 7 23.12 -13.83 138.54
N SER A 8 22.83 -12.58 138.91
CA SER A 8 22.37 -11.56 137.96
C SER A 8 23.46 -11.10 136.99
N VAL A 9 24.70 -10.94 137.47
CA VAL A 9 25.85 -10.59 136.61
C VAL A 9 26.18 -11.74 135.67
N ASN A 10 26.16 -12.99 136.13
CA ASN A 10 26.36 -14.16 135.26
C ASN A 10 25.28 -14.24 134.18
N LYS A 11 24.01 -14.03 134.52
CA LYS A 11 22.91 -14.03 133.55
C LYS A 11 23.04 -12.93 132.49
N LEU A 12 23.38 -11.70 132.87
CA LEU A 12 23.65 -10.62 131.92
C LEU A 12 24.88 -10.91 131.05
N THR A 13 25.92 -11.53 131.61
CA THR A 13 27.13 -11.92 130.88
C THR A 13 26.82 -13.02 129.86
N ASP A 14 26.01 -14.00 130.23
CA ASP A 14 25.57 -15.10 129.38
C ASP A 14 24.65 -14.60 128.25
N GLU A 15 23.69 -13.72 128.55
CA GLU A 15 22.80 -13.11 127.54
C GLU A 15 23.57 -12.20 126.57
N THR A 16 24.55 -11.43 127.06
CA THR A 16 25.41 -10.59 126.22
C THR A 16 26.35 -11.44 125.36
N SER A 17 26.91 -12.52 125.89
CA SER A 17 27.70 -13.49 125.12
C SER A 17 26.87 -14.23 124.07
N ALA A 18 25.61 -14.55 124.36
CA ALA A 18 24.71 -15.17 123.39
C ALA A 18 24.40 -14.22 122.22
N LEU A 19 24.05 -12.96 122.50
CA LEU A 19 23.83 -11.95 121.47
C LEU A 19 25.09 -11.65 120.65
N LEU A 20 26.26 -11.62 121.29
CA LEU A 20 27.54 -11.42 120.60
C LEU A 20 27.86 -12.60 119.68
N GLN A 21 27.59 -13.84 120.11
CA GLN A 21 27.75 -15.02 119.26
C GLN A 21 26.78 -15.04 118.08
N GLU A 22 25.55 -14.58 118.26
CA GLU A 22 24.56 -14.48 117.19
C GLU A 22 24.94 -13.39 116.17
N TYR A 23 25.39 -12.22 116.64
CA TYR A 23 25.92 -11.16 115.78
C TYR A 23 27.16 -11.61 115.00
N VAL A 24 28.11 -12.31 115.66
CA VAL A 24 29.29 -12.87 114.99
C VAL A 24 28.88 -13.91 113.96
N LYS A 25 27.95 -14.83 114.27
CA LYS A 25 27.42 -15.78 113.29
C LYS A 25 26.78 -15.08 112.08
N GLY A 26 25.93 -14.08 112.31
CA GLY A 26 25.30 -13.31 111.24
C GLY A 26 26.33 -12.61 110.34
N ASN A 27 27.37 -12.02 110.95
CA ASN A 27 28.42 -11.31 110.22
C ASN A 27 29.35 -12.28 109.46
N THR A 28 29.62 -13.48 110.01
CA THR A 28 30.36 -14.53 109.31
C THR A 28 29.57 -15.08 108.11
N VAL A 29 28.25 -15.25 108.23
CA VAL A 29 27.40 -15.69 107.10
C VAL A 29 27.38 -14.62 105.99
N LEU A 30 27.30 -13.33 106.35
CA LEU A 30 27.38 -12.23 105.39
C LEU A 30 28.76 -12.16 104.70
N GLN A 31 29.86 -12.33 105.44
CA GLN A 31 31.20 -12.39 104.86
C GLN A 31 31.39 -13.61 103.94
N ASN A 32 30.88 -14.77 104.33
CA ASN A 32 30.96 -15.97 103.48
C ASN A 32 30.14 -15.80 102.20
N SER A 33 28.92 -15.25 102.30
CA SER A 33 28.08 -14.96 101.13
C SER A 33 28.73 -13.92 100.20
N ALA A 34 29.38 -12.90 100.75
CA ALA A 34 30.13 -11.90 99.98
C ALA A 34 31.37 -12.52 99.30
N ASN A 35 32.08 -13.42 99.96
CA ASN A 35 33.23 -14.13 99.40
C ASN A 35 32.81 -15.10 98.29
N GLU A 36 31.72 -15.84 98.46
CA GLU A 36 31.17 -16.73 97.44
C GLU A 36 30.66 -15.96 96.21
N ALA A 37 30.03 -14.79 96.42
CA ALA A 37 29.64 -13.89 95.34
C ALA A 37 30.87 -13.33 94.59
N ALA A 38 31.93 -12.95 95.31
CA ALA A 38 33.18 -12.48 94.72
C ALA A 38 33.91 -13.58 93.93
N SER A 39 33.96 -14.80 94.45
CA SER A 39 34.51 -15.97 93.74
C SER A 39 33.69 -16.34 92.51
N SER A 40 32.36 -16.26 92.57
CA SER A 40 31.48 -16.50 91.43
C SER A 40 31.65 -15.42 90.34
N ALA A 41 31.80 -14.15 90.72
CA ALA A 41 32.10 -13.06 89.79
C ALA A 41 33.49 -13.21 89.14
N ALA A 42 34.49 -13.67 89.89
CA ALA A 42 35.82 -13.96 89.35
C ALA A 42 35.78 -15.14 88.37
N ALA A 43 35.05 -16.22 88.69
CA ALA A 43 34.87 -17.36 87.80
C ALA A 43 34.12 -16.98 86.50
N ALA A 44 33.10 -16.11 86.59
CA ALA A 44 32.40 -15.59 85.41
C ALA A 44 33.34 -14.80 84.48
N LYS A 45 34.20 -13.93 85.04
CA LYS A 45 35.20 -13.18 84.26
C LYS A 45 36.24 -14.08 83.58
N VAL A 46 36.67 -15.14 84.25
CA VAL A 46 37.59 -16.13 83.65
C VAL A 46 36.90 -16.90 82.52
N SER A 47 35.63 -17.27 82.70
CA SER A 47 34.86 -17.96 81.67
C SER A 47 34.56 -17.08 80.45
N GLU A 48 34.35 -15.78 80.65
CA GLU A 48 34.21 -14.78 79.58
C GLU A 48 35.52 -14.62 78.79
N GLY A 49 36.67 -14.54 79.49
CA GLY A 49 38.00 -14.54 78.88
C GLY A 49 38.29 -15.80 78.06
N ILE A 50 37.99 -16.99 78.58
CA ILE A 50 38.15 -18.27 77.86
C ILE A 50 37.25 -18.32 76.62
N THR A 51 36.06 -17.74 76.67
CA THR A 51 35.13 -17.70 75.53
C THR A 51 35.65 -16.76 74.43
N ILE A 52 36.19 -15.60 74.82
CA ILE A 52 36.85 -14.67 73.89
C ILE A 52 38.10 -15.31 73.28
N ASP A 53 38.93 -16.00 74.07
CA ASP A 53 40.11 -16.69 73.56
C ASP A 53 39.73 -17.84 72.62
N LYS A 54 38.67 -18.61 72.92
CA LYS A 54 38.16 -19.63 72.00
C LYS A 54 37.58 -19.03 70.71
N ALA A 55 36.92 -17.87 70.78
CA ALA A 55 36.43 -17.16 69.60
C ALA A 55 37.58 -16.60 68.75
N ASN A 56 38.62 -16.06 69.39
CA ASN A 56 39.84 -15.60 68.73
C ASN A 56 40.60 -16.78 68.10
N VAL A 57 40.75 -17.90 68.82
CA VAL A 57 41.34 -19.14 68.29
C VAL A 57 40.49 -19.72 67.16
N ALA A 58 39.16 -19.68 67.24
CA ALA A 58 38.29 -20.11 66.15
C ALA A 58 38.40 -19.20 64.93
N THR A 59 38.52 -17.89 65.13
CA THR A 59 38.76 -16.91 64.05
C THR A 59 40.14 -17.11 63.43
N GLN A 60 41.16 -17.35 64.25
CA GLN A 60 42.52 -17.63 63.81
C GLN A 60 42.60 -18.99 63.10
N LYS A 61 41.90 -20.02 63.59
CA LYS A 61 41.78 -21.32 62.92
C LYS A 61 40.96 -21.26 61.65
N ALA A 62 39.96 -20.38 61.55
CA ALA A 62 39.24 -20.11 60.32
C ALA A 62 40.12 -19.36 59.30
N ALA A 63 40.95 -18.42 59.76
CA ALA A 63 41.95 -17.73 58.93
C ALA A 63 43.06 -18.69 58.47
N GLU A 64 43.58 -19.54 59.36
CA GLU A 64 44.52 -20.61 59.02
C GLU A 64 43.88 -21.63 58.08
N ALA A 65 42.63 -22.04 58.29
CA ALA A 65 41.93 -22.95 57.37
C ALA A 65 41.70 -22.31 56.00
N LYS A 66 41.41 -21.01 55.95
CA LYS A 66 41.36 -20.25 54.70
C LYS A 66 42.73 -20.24 54.02
N GLN A 67 43.79 -19.90 54.76
CA GLN A 67 45.17 -19.89 54.25
C GLN A 67 45.60 -21.28 53.77
N PHE A 68 45.34 -22.35 54.53
CA PHE A 68 45.64 -23.72 54.13
C PHE A 68 44.83 -24.16 52.91
N ARG A 69 43.55 -23.79 52.80
CA ARG A 69 42.77 -24.01 51.57
C ARG A 69 43.38 -23.29 50.38
N ASP A 70 43.79 -22.03 50.56
CA ASP A 70 44.35 -21.19 49.50
C ASP A 70 45.73 -21.69 49.06
N GLU A 71 46.58 -22.12 50.02
CA GLU A 71 47.87 -22.78 49.78
C GLU A 71 47.69 -24.16 49.13
N THR A 72 46.72 -24.96 49.58
CA THR A 72 46.41 -26.28 48.99
C THR A 72 45.89 -26.12 47.56
N ALA A 73 45.03 -25.14 47.30
CA ALA A 73 44.58 -24.80 45.95
C ALA A 73 45.77 -24.37 45.08
N ALA A 74 46.63 -23.48 45.58
CA ALA A 74 47.82 -23.03 44.86
C ALA A 74 48.81 -24.16 44.56
N VAL A 75 49.01 -25.11 45.48
CA VAL A 75 49.89 -26.28 45.29
C VAL A 75 49.25 -27.27 44.31
N ALA A 76 47.97 -27.61 44.49
CA ALA A 76 47.26 -28.60 43.67
C ALA A 76 47.12 -28.15 42.20
N THR A 77 47.11 -26.85 41.95
CA THR A 77 46.96 -26.29 40.61
C THR A 77 48.25 -25.70 40.05
N GLY A 78 49.37 -25.78 40.78
CA GLY A 78 50.62 -25.11 40.39
C GLY A 78 50.50 -23.58 40.27
N GLY A 79 49.57 -22.96 41.01
CA GLY A 79 49.36 -21.51 41.04
C GLY A 79 48.55 -20.92 39.89
N THR A 80 48.10 -21.73 38.92
CA THR A 80 47.29 -21.29 37.76
C THR A 80 45.79 -21.23 38.04
N ALA A 81 45.31 -21.79 39.15
CA ALA A 81 43.90 -21.75 39.54
C ALA A 81 43.65 -21.30 41.00
N THR A 82 42.46 -20.76 41.29
CA THR A 82 42.07 -20.16 42.58
C THR A 82 40.67 -20.58 43.02
N LEU A 83 40.36 -20.47 44.31
CA LEU A 83 39.00 -20.72 44.83
C LEU A 83 38.07 -19.52 44.61
N ASP A 84 38.62 -18.30 44.74
CA ASP A 84 37.90 -17.04 44.50
C ASP A 84 38.28 -16.47 43.11
N PRO A 85 37.33 -15.92 42.32
CA PRO A 85 37.61 -15.39 40.98
C PRO A 85 38.65 -14.27 41.03
N THR A 86 39.81 -14.48 40.39
CA THR A 86 40.90 -13.50 40.31
C THR A 86 41.29 -13.28 38.85
N PRO A 87 41.43 -12.04 38.35
CA PRO A 87 41.83 -11.78 36.96
C PRO A 87 43.14 -12.50 36.61
N GLY A 88 43.13 -13.30 35.53
CA GLY A 88 44.31 -14.04 35.05
C GLY A 88 44.56 -15.42 35.66
N LYS A 89 43.69 -15.94 36.53
CA LYS A 89 43.78 -17.31 37.10
C LYS A 89 42.46 -18.10 36.97
N ILE A 90 42.52 -19.41 36.74
CA ILE A 90 41.37 -20.32 36.53
C ILE A 90 40.64 -20.63 37.86
N PRO A 91 39.31 -20.52 38.06
CA PRO A 91 38.66 -20.85 39.31
C PRO A 91 38.50 -22.35 39.36
N LEU A 92 38.51 -22.89 40.57
CA LEU A 92 38.12 -24.26 40.79
C LEU A 92 36.61 -24.41 40.63
N ALA A 93 36.19 -25.53 40.02
CA ALA A 93 34.77 -25.84 39.88
C ALA A 93 34.12 -26.05 41.25
N ASN A 94 32.86 -25.66 41.39
CA ASN A 94 32.07 -25.85 42.60
C ASN A 94 31.75 -27.34 42.85
N ALA A 95 31.02 -27.64 43.93
CA ALA A 95 30.67 -29.02 44.30
C ALA A 95 29.85 -29.77 43.22
N GLU A 96 29.23 -29.03 42.29
CA GLU A 96 28.49 -29.56 41.13
C GLU A 96 29.33 -29.59 39.83
N ALA A 97 30.66 -29.46 39.93
CA ALA A 97 31.60 -29.41 38.81
C ALA A 97 31.40 -28.25 37.82
N LYS A 98 30.86 -27.11 38.28
CA LYS A 98 30.68 -25.89 37.48
C LYS A 98 31.69 -24.80 37.88
N LEU A 99 32.36 -24.21 36.89
CA LEU A 99 33.21 -23.03 37.10
C LEU A 99 32.36 -21.80 37.45
N HIS A 100 32.90 -20.88 38.25
CA HIS A 100 32.21 -19.63 38.61
C HIS A 100 31.88 -18.81 37.35
N ALA A 101 30.60 -18.44 37.17
CA ALA A 101 30.09 -17.79 35.94
C ALA A 101 30.79 -16.46 35.60
N GLY A 102 31.42 -15.83 36.59
CA GLY A 102 32.17 -14.58 36.43
C GLY A 102 33.64 -14.70 35.98
N TRP A 103 34.12 -15.90 35.66
CA TRP A 103 35.54 -16.13 35.44
C TRP A 103 36.03 -15.98 33.99
N LEU A 104 35.30 -16.56 33.05
CA LEU A 104 35.62 -16.37 31.64
C LEU A 104 35.35 -14.90 31.35
N PRO A 105 36.30 -14.12 30.81
CA PRO A 105 36.02 -12.73 30.47
C PRO A 105 34.85 -12.68 29.46
N VAL A 106 34.03 -11.63 29.51
CA VAL A 106 32.75 -11.55 28.73
C VAL A 106 32.98 -11.82 27.24
N ASN A 107 34.17 -11.50 26.72
CA ASN A 107 34.60 -11.78 25.36
C ASN A 107 34.67 -13.28 24.99
N VAL A 108 34.70 -14.21 25.95
CA VAL A 108 34.64 -15.66 25.70
C VAL A 108 33.19 -16.17 25.65
N SER A 109 32.26 -15.47 26.31
CA SER A 109 30.81 -15.75 26.23
C SER A 109 30.10 -14.99 25.10
N ALA A 110 30.71 -13.93 24.58
CA ALA A 110 30.22 -13.14 23.46
C ALA A 110 30.75 -13.69 22.12
N LEU A 111 30.06 -13.39 21.03
CA LEU A 111 30.58 -13.62 19.69
C LEU A 111 31.81 -12.71 19.44
N SER A 112 32.80 -13.21 18.71
CA SER A 112 33.87 -12.39 18.13
C SER A 112 33.49 -11.96 16.72
N GLU A 113 34.09 -10.88 16.22
CA GLU A 113 33.86 -10.42 14.85
C GLU A 113 34.12 -11.49 13.78
N ALA A 114 35.19 -12.28 13.92
CA ALA A 114 35.48 -13.38 13.01
C ALA A 114 34.36 -14.44 12.97
N ILE A 115 33.74 -14.74 14.11
CA ILE A 115 32.60 -15.67 14.17
C ILE A 115 31.37 -15.04 13.53
N VAL A 116 31.11 -13.75 13.80
CA VAL A 116 30.00 -13.02 13.19
C VAL A 116 30.13 -13.01 11.67
N GLU A 117 31.29 -12.69 11.12
CA GLU A 117 31.53 -12.69 9.67
C GLU A 117 31.41 -14.10 9.06
N ALA A 118 31.86 -15.14 9.76
CA ALA A 118 31.65 -16.52 9.32
C ALA A 118 30.15 -16.89 9.25
N ILE A 119 29.37 -16.53 10.27
CA ILE A 119 27.92 -16.74 10.30
C ILE A 119 27.25 -15.95 9.16
N ARG A 120 27.65 -14.70 8.94
CA ARG A 120 27.16 -13.88 7.82
C ARG A 120 27.43 -14.53 6.48
N GLY A 121 28.63 -15.09 6.28
CA GLY A 121 29.00 -15.82 5.06
C GLY A 121 28.06 -17.00 4.80
N VAL A 122 27.86 -17.86 5.81
CA VAL A 122 26.95 -19.01 5.71
C VAL A 122 25.52 -18.56 5.41
N ASN A 123 25.03 -17.50 6.06
CA ASN A 123 23.69 -16.99 5.82
C ASN A 123 23.53 -16.40 4.41
N LYS A 124 24.54 -15.71 3.88
CA LYS A 124 24.57 -15.21 2.49
C LYS A 124 24.57 -16.35 1.47
N GLU A 125 25.17 -17.50 1.80
CA GLU A 125 25.07 -18.70 0.97
C GLU A 125 23.73 -19.41 1.12
N GLN A 126 23.11 -19.38 2.30
CA GLN A 126 21.83 -20.04 2.58
C GLN A 126 20.64 -19.31 1.95
N TYR A 127 20.56 -17.99 2.09
CA TYR A 127 19.42 -17.17 1.65
C TYR A 127 19.66 -16.56 0.25
N ALA A 128 18.59 -16.28 -0.47
CA ALA A 128 18.65 -15.67 -1.81
C ALA A 128 18.78 -14.14 -1.74
N ALA A 129 18.29 -13.53 -0.65
CA ALA A 129 18.24 -12.09 -0.46
C ALA A 129 18.06 -11.75 1.03
N SER A 130 18.20 -10.47 1.36
CA SER A 130 17.64 -9.89 2.58
C SER A 130 16.10 -9.96 2.56
N GLY A 131 15.48 -10.37 3.67
CA GLY A 131 14.03 -10.58 3.75
C GLY A 131 13.60 -11.42 4.95
N PHE A 132 12.35 -11.91 4.93
CA PHE A 132 11.80 -12.69 6.04
C PHE A 132 12.17 -14.18 5.93
N ILE A 133 12.78 -14.72 6.99
CA ILE A 133 12.98 -16.16 7.18
C ILE A 133 11.66 -16.76 7.71
N HIS A 134 11.10 -16.10 8.72
CA HIS A 134 9.80 -16.40 9.30
C HIS A 134 9.03 -15.10 9.46
N TYR A 135 7.78 -15.08 9.00
CA TYR A 135 6.93 -13.89 9.09
C TYR A 135 6.40 -13.63 10.50
N GLY A 136 6.39 -14.65 11.37
CA GLY A 136 5.69 -14.61 12.65
C GLY A 136 4.24 -15.12 12.54
N LYS A 137 3.63 -15.43 13.69
CA LYS A 137 2.19 -15.70 13.81
C LYS A 137 1.42 -14.38 13.86
N HIS A 138 0.14 -14.42 13.51
CA HIS A 138 -0.73 -13.24 13.47
C HIS A 138 -1.95 -13.45 14.37
N PHE A 139 -2.72 -12.38 14.60
CA PHE A 139 -3.98 -12.46 15.33
C PHE A 139 -5.18 -12.25 14.42
N ASN A 140 -6.25 -12.98 14.71
CA ASN A 140 -7.58 -12.78 14.13
C ASN A 140 -8.62 -12.80 15.27
N SER A 141 -9.16 -11.63 15.64
CA SER A 141 -10.15 -11.53 16.71
C SER A 141 -10.84 -10.17 16.72
N GLY A 142 -12.18 -10.09 16.69
CA GLY A 142 -12.94 -8.84 16.91
C GLY A 142 -12.46 -7.65 16.06
N ASN A 143 -11.60 -6.80 16.63
CA ASN A 143 -11.00 -5.63 15.97
C ASN A 143 -9.68 -5.92 15.21
N LEU A 144 -9.06 -7.08 15.47
CA LEU A 144 -7.81 -7.52 14.86
C LEU A 144 -8.08 -8.39 13.63
N SER A 145 -7.48 -8.03 12.50
CA SER A 145 -7.57 -8.78 11.25
C SER A 145 -6.18 -8.98 10.63
N SER A 146 -5.89 -10.19 10.18
CA SER A 146 -4.66 -10.47 9.45
C SER A 146 -4.68 -9.86 8.04
N VAL A 147 -3.60 -9.16 7.69
CA VAL A 147 -3.33 -8.76 6.29
C VAL A 147 -2.82 -9.97 5.52
N ASN A 148 -1.81 -10.61 6.11
CA ASN A 148 -1.09 -11.77 5.61
C ASN A 148 -0.43 -12.47 6.80
N GLU A 149 0.30 -13.55 6.54
CA GLU A 149 1.05 -14.23 7.58
C GLU A 149 1.96 -13.25 8.37
N GLY A 150 1.87 -13.32 9.70
CA GLY A 150 2.65 -12.50 10.62
C GLY A 150 2.32 -11.01 10.67
N MET A 151 1.34 -10.51 9.92
CA MET A 151 0.93 -9.09 9.94
C MET A 151 -0.54 -8.93 10.25
N THR A 152 -0.85 -8.08 11.22
CA THR A 152 -2.20 -7.81 11.71
C THR A 152 -2.45 -6.31 11.79
N VAL A 153 -3.66 -5.88 11.47
CA VAL A 153 -4.14 -4.51 11.72
C VAL A 153 -5.21 -4.50 12.81
N ASP A 154 -5.42 -3.35 13.43
CA ASP A 154 -6.40 -3.16 14.51
C ASP A 154 -7.28 -1.94 14.26
N ILE A 155 -8.60 -2.16 14.22
CA ILE A 155 -9.59 -1.09 14.10
C ILE A 155 -10.00 -0.49 15.46
N GLY A 156 -9.36 -0.91 16.55
CA GLY A 156 -9.46 -0.34 17.89
C GLY A 156 -8.31 0.60 18.25
N THR A 157 -7.14 0.46 17.62
CA THR A 157 -5.94 1.27 17.89
C THR A 157 -5.59 2.12 16.66
N PRO A 158 -5.56 3.46 16.76
CA PRO A 158 -5.25 4.30 15.62
C PRO A 158 -3.83 4.11 15.07
N ASN A 159 -3.69 4.21 13.75
CA ASN A 159 -2.41 4.41 13.05
C ASN A 159 -1.31 3.36 13.35
N VAL A 160 -1.68 2.09 13.53
CA VAL A 160 -0.73 1.01 13.80
C VAL A 160 -0.89 -0.21 12.89
N ILE A 161 0.23 -0.89 12.64
CA ILE A 161 0.32 -2.25 12.10
C ILE A 161 1.08 -3.10 13.12
N TYR A 162 0.66 -4.34 13.34
CA TYR A 162 1.34 -5.28 14.22
C TYR A 162 2.11 -6.34 13.42
N LEU A 163 3.31 -6.68 13.88
CA LEU A 163 4.11 -7.78 13.34
C LEU A 163 4.39 -8.83 14.40
N GLY A 164 3.91 -10.05 14.16
CA GLY A 164 4.13 -11.20 15.02
C GLY A 164 3.31 -11.21 16.31
N ALA A 165 3.18 -12.39 16.89
CA ALA A 165 2.80 -12.60 18.28
C ALA A 165 4.04 -12.60 19.18
N ARG A 166 3.92 -12.02 20.38
CA ARG A 166 4.97 -12.08 21.39
C ARG A 166 5.28 -13.53 21.72
N ASP A 167 6.53 -13.79 22.06
CA ASP A 167 6.95 -15.12 22.47
C ASP A 167 6.14 -15.63 23.68
N GLY A 168 5.84 -16.93 23.69
CA GLY A 168 5.02 -17.59 24.70
C GLY A 168 3.50 -17.31 24.64
N VAL A 169 3.02 -16.39 23.81
CA VAL A 169 1.56 -16.16 23.66
C VAL A 169 0.93 -17.32 22.88
N THR A 170 -0.08 -17.95 23.49
CA THR A 170 -0.85 -19.06 22.91
C THR A 170 -2.34 -18.80 23.10
N GLY A 171 -3.18 -19.29 22.18
CA GLY A 171 -4.64 -19.13 22.24
C GLY A 171 -5.32 -19.28 20.89
N GLY A 172 -6.65 -19.46 20.88
CA GLY A 172 -7.43 -19.71 19.65
C GLY A 172 -7.43 -18.57 18.63
N ASN A 173 -7.08 -17.34 19.06
CA ASN A 173 -7.02 -16.16 18.19
C ASN A 173 -5.64 -15.97 17.52
N VAL A 174 -4.63 -16.76 17.91
CA VAL A 174 -3.28 -16.72 17.31
C VAL A 174 -3.23 -17.73 16.16
N GLY A 175 -3.03 -17.25 14.93
CA GLY A 175 -3.01 -18.05 13.71
C GLY A 175 -1.72 -17.89 12.89
N GLY A 176 -1.65 -18.63 11.77
CA GLY A 176 -0.50 -18.63 10.85
C GLY A 176 0.29 -19.96 10.87
N ALA A 177 0.99 -20.24 9.78
CA ALA A 177 1.84 -21.42 9.56
C ALA A 177 3.33 -21.16 9.89
N SER A 178 3.69 -19.92 10.23
CA SER A 178 5.04 -19.51 10.62
C SER A 178 5.54 -20.35 11.80
N LYS A 179 6.79 -20.81 11.71
CA LYS A 179 7.44 -21.63 12.74
C LYS A 179 7.64 -20.88 14.05
N THR A 180 7.90 -19.57 13.97
CA THR A 180 8.08 -18.69 15.12
C THR A 180 6.85 -17.81 15.34
N SER A 181 6.59 -17.43 16.60
CA SER A 181 5.52 -16.49 16.96
C SER A 181 5.83 -15.07 16.47
N TYR A 182 7.07 -14.65 16.56
CA TYR A 182 7.55 -13.33 16.12
C TYR A 182 8.32 -13.45 14.79
N PRO A 183 8.53 -12.34 14.05
CA PRO A 183 9.23 -12.39 12.78
C PRO A 183 10.76 -12.54 12.96
N VAL A 184 11.38 -13.25 12.03
CA VAL A 184 12.84 -13.42 11.94
C VAL A 184 13.28 -13.09 10.52
N MET A 185 14.32 -12.28 10.37
CA MET A 185 14.79 -11.76 9.08
C MET A 185 16.27 -12.08 8.85
N ASN A 186 16.64 -12.27 7.58
CA ASN A 186 18.02 -12.18 7.12
C ASN A 186 18.25 -10.77 6.56
N VAL A 187 19.26 -10.05 7.01
CA VAL A 187 19.64 -8.73 6.47
C VAL A 187 21.14 -8.67 6.30
N ALA A 188 21.62 -8.63 5.06
CA ALA A 188 23.06 -8.65 4.73
C ALA A 188 23.85 -9.77 5.45
N GLY A 189 23.23 -10.92 5.65
CA GLY A 189 23.78 -12.09 6.36
C GLY A 189 23.54 -12.11 7.86
N PHE A 190 23.04 -11.03 8.47
CA PHE A 190 22.65 -11.01 9.88
C PHE A 190 21.26 -11.61 10.06
N GLU A 191 21.11 -12.56 10.99
CA GLU A 191 19.80 -13.00 11.46
C GLU A 191 19.26 -12.03 12.52
N VAL A 192 18.12 -11.40 12.27
CA VAL A 192 17.52 -10.39 13.16
C VAL A 192 16.17 -10.89 13.67
N HIS A 193 16.01 -10.90 14.99
CA HIS A 193 14.78 -11.27 15.67
C HIS A 193 13.98 -10.02 16.00
N LEU A 194 12.79 -9.85 15.42
CA LEU A 194 11.98 -8.65 15.65
C LEU A 194 11.10 -8.81 16.89
N LEU A 195 11.51 -8.18 17.99
CA LEU A 195 10.80 -8.24 19.27
C LEU A 195 10.84 -6.89 20.00
N GLY A 196 9.69 -6.49 20.55
CA GLY A 196 9.55 -5.36 21.45
C GLY A 196 9.54 -3.99 20.77
N ILE A 197 9.59 -3.90 19.45
CA ILE A 197 9.59 -2.61 18.73
C ILE A 197 8.29 -1.86 19.05
N ASN A 198 8.41 -0.71 19.74
CA ASN A 198 7.30 0.09 20.27
C ASN A 198 6.22 -0.73 20.99
N SER A 199 6.61 -1.84 21.63
CA SER A 199 5.69 -2.78 22.28
C SER A 199 6.17 -3.08 23.70
N THR A 200 5.23 -3.28 24.62
CA THR A 200 5.54 -3.61 26.01
C THR A 200 5.29 -5.09 26.30
N LEU A 201 5.79 -5.59 27.43
CA LEU A 201 5.56 -6.98 27.86
C LEU A 201 4.10 -7.30 28.23
N THR A 202 3.19 -6.33 28.26
CA THR A 202 1.76 -6.59 28.45
C THR A 202 1.03 -6.78 27.12
N ASN A 203 1.60 -6.30 26.01
CA ASN A 203 1.06 -6.51 24.67
C ASN A 203 1.16 -7.98 24.26
N TRP A 204 0.15 -8.47 23.57
CA TRP A 204 0.18 -9.81 22.95
C TRP A 204 0.94 -9.80 21.63
N GLN A 205 1.02 -8.64 20.97
CA GLN A 205 1.76 -8.42 19.73
C GLN A 205 3.25 -8.21 20.02
N ALA A 206 4.12 -8.84 19.22
CA ALA A 206 5.55 -8.72 19.39
C ALA A 206 6.05 -7.30 19.11
N ASN A 207 5.51 -6.67 18.05
CA ASN A 207 5.97 -5.39 17.54
C ASN A 207 4.79 -4.50 17.11
N THR A 208 4.90 -3.21 17.39
CA THR A 208 3.95 -2.16 16.96
C THR A 208 4.65 -1.22 15.97
N ILE A 209 4.21 -1.23 14.74
CA ILE A 209 4.68 -0.34 13.68
C ILE A 209 3.74 0.86 13.64
N LYS A 210 4.24 2.02 14.09
CA LYS A 210 3.44 3.25 14.16
C LYS A 210 3.53 4.03 12.84
N LEU A 211 2.39 4.49 12.35
CA LEU A 211 2.28 5.35 11.17
C LEU A 211 1.96 6.80 11.57
N PRO A 212 2.29 7.80 10.71
CA PRO A 212 1.89 9.18 10.93
C PRO A 212 0.37 9.36 11.09
N VAL A 213 -0.06 10.49 11.64
CA VAL A 213 -1.48 10.86 11.68
C VAL A 213 -2.04 11.07 10.26
N GLU A 214 -3.30 10.73 10.08
CA GLU A 214 -4.02 10.81 8.80
C GLU A 214 -4.04 12.23 8.19
N PRO A 215 -4.20 12.36 6.86
CA PRO A 215 -4.35 13.66 6.21
C PRO A 215 -5.64 14.37 6.64
N ASN A 216 -5.53 15.67 6.90
CA ASN A 216 -6.63 16.53 7.34
C ASN A 216 -6.83 17.78 6.47
N GLY A 217 -6.14 17.87 5.32
CA GLY A 217 -6.26 18.97 4.36
C GLY A 217 -5.47 20.23 4.72
N THR A 218 -4.65 20.23 5.78
CA THR A 218 -3.85 21.42 6.19
C THR A 218 -2.46 21.49 5.58
N VAL A 219 -2.02 20.41 4.93
CA VAL A 219 -0.67 20.30 4.35
C VAL A 219 -0.73 20.57 2.85
N VAL A 220 0.14 21.46 2.39
CA VAL A 220 0.40 21.70 0.98
C VAL A 220 1.77 21.15 0.57
N TYR A 221 1.85 20.63 -0.64
CA TYR A 221 3.05 20.09 -1.27
C TYR A 221 3.34 20.86 -2.54
N ASP A 222 4.61 21.18 -2.79
CA ASP A 222 5.06 21.78 -4.04
C ASP A 222 6.16 20.90 -4.66
N SER A 223 5.87 20.34 -5.83
CA SER A 223 6.78 19.45 -6.55
C SER A 223 8.05 20.16 -7.05
N SER A 224 8.17 21.49 -6.94
CA SER A 224 9.42 22.22 -7.15
C SER A 224 10.41 22.07 -5.99
N GLY A 225 9.98 21.50 -4.85
CA GLY A 225 10.77 21.37 -3.63
C GLY A 225 10.83 22.63 -2.76
N ASN A 226 10.13 23.71 -3.15
CA ASN A 226 10.11 24.98 -2.44
C ASN A 226 8.69 25.53 -2.30
N CYS A 227 7.91 24.87 -1.45
CA CYS A 227 6.52 25.20 -1.17
C CYS A 227 6.41 26.62 -0.61
N ARG A 228 5.74 27.50 -1.37
CA ARG A 228 5.50 28.91 -1.04
C ARG A 228 6.74 29.70 -0.60
N GLY A 229 7.94 29.30 -1.03
CA GLY A 229 9.19 30.00 -0.70
C GLY A 229 9.82 29.62 0.64
N THR A 230 9.36 28.55 1.28
CA THR A 230 9.84 28.11 2.61
C THR A 230 11.17 27.36 2.59
N GLY A 231 11.68 26.98 1.41
CA GLY A 231 12.86 26.14 1.25
C GLY A 231 12.61 24.65 1.51
N LYS A 232 11.35 24.24 1.70
CA LYS A 232 10.94 22.84 1.95
C LYS A 232 9.89 22.40 0.91
N PRO A 233 9.77 21.10 0.61
CA PRO A 233 8.77 20.59 -0.32
C PRO A 233 7.33 20.65 0.20
N THR A 234 7.13 20.73 1.52
CA THR A 234 5.81 20.73 2.17
C THR A 234 5.69 21.84 3.20
N LEU A 235 4.47 22.28 3.48
CA LEU A 235 4.15 23.25 4.54
C LEU A 235 2.85 22.84 5.24
N ASP A 236 2.89 22.64 6.57
CA ASP A 236 1.69 22.35 7.38
C ASP A 236 1.13 23.64 7.96
N LEU A 237 0.07 24.18 7.35
CA LEU A 237 -0.50 25.48 7.69
C LEU A 237 -1.14 25.53 9.09
N SER A 238 -1.33 24.38 9.74
CA SER A 238 -1.80 24.29 11.12
C SER A 238 -0.69 24.48 12.17
N LYS A 239 0.58 24.42 11.76
CA LYS A 239 1.76 24.48 12.65
C LYS A 239 2.79 25.50 12.19
N GLU A 240 2.87 25.76 10.89
CA GLU A 240 3.84 26.62 10.25
C GLU A 240 3.17 27.88 9.69
N VAL A 241 3.95 28.97 9.57
CA VAL A 241 3.47 30.27 9.09
C VAL A 241 3.15 30.18 7.60
N ASP A 242 1.94 30.61 7.20
CA ASP A 242 1.61 30.79 5.79
C ASP A 242 2.24 32.10 5.28
N PRO A 243 3.22 32.09 4.35
CA PRO A 243 3.86 33.31 3.86
C PRO A 243 2.87 34.31 3.27
N LYS A 244 1.73 33.81 2.75
CA LYS A 244 0.63 34.63 2.25
C LYS A 244 0.02 35.51 3.35
N TYR A 245 -0.27 34.95 4.52
CA TYR A 245 -0.94 35.66 5.61
C TYR A 245 0.02 36.23 6.67
N GLY A 246 1.23 35.69 6.79
CA GLY A 246 2.26 36.12 7.75
C GLY A 246 2.10 35.54 9.15
N ASP A 247 1.17 34.62 9.36
CA ASP A 247 0.86 33.96 10.62
C ASP A 247 0.57 32.45 10.44
N VAL A 248 0.56 31.71 11.55
CA VAL A 248 0.04 30.33 11.60
C VAL A 248 -1.49 30.41 11.65
N ALA A 249 -2.18 29.51 10.94
CA ALA A 249 -3.64 29.49 10.95
C ALA A 249 -4.20 29.31 12.37
N SER A 250 -5.26 30.05 12.70
CA SER A 250 -5.86 30.05 14.05
C SER A 250 -6.70 28.79 14.36
N SER A 251 -7.04 28.01 13.34
CA SER A 251 -7.80 26.77 13.46
C SER A 251 -7.52 25.82 12.29
N VAL A 252 -7.96 24.55 12.40
CA VAL A 252 -7.85 23.58 11.30
C VAL A 252 -8.64 24.02 10.07
N ASN A 253 -9.86 24.54 10.24
CA ASN A 253 -10.66 25.01 9.11
C ASN A 253 -10.03 26.23 8.42
N GLU A 254 -9.40 27.12 9.19
CA GLU A 254 -8.61 28.21 8.63
C GLU A 254 -7.41 27.67 7.83
N ALA A 255 -6.67 26.70 8.37
CA ALA A 255 -5.54 26.08 7.67
C ALA A 255 -5.97 25.38 6.37
N VAL A 256 -7.09 24.65 6.38
CA VAL A 256 -7.71 24.03 5.20
C VAL A 256 -8.04 25.09 4.16
N ALA A 257 -8.78 26.13 4.53
CA ALA A 257 -9.15 27.20 3.61
C ALA A 257 -7.89 27.84 2.95
N ARG A 258 -6.86 28.13 3.76
CA ARG A 258 -5.60 28.69 3.26
C ARG A 258 -4.84 27.75 2.31
N ALA A 259 -4.97 26.43 2.50
CA ALA A 259 -4.39 25.42 1.63
C ALA A 259 -5.05 25.46 0.24
N PHE A 260 -6.38 25.39 0.20
CA PHE A 260 -7.14 25.32 -1.06
C PHE A 260 -7.16 26.63 -1.86
N GLU A 261 -7.02 27.78 -1.21
CA GLU A 261 -6.88 29.09 -1.88
C GLU A 261 -5.65 29.21 -2.79
N GLY A 262 -4.57 28.48 -2.47
CA GLY A 262 -3.24 28.72 -3.03
C GLY A 262 -2.68 30.11 -2.63
N VAL A 263 -2.25 30.91 -3.61
CA VAL A 263 -1.57 32.21 -3.40
C VAL A 263 -2.50 33.40 -3.20
N ILE A 264 -3.82 33.28 -3.46
CA ILE A 264 -4.78 34.36 -3.17
C ILE A 264 -5.27 34.32 -1.72
N LYS A 265 -5.74 35.47 -1.23
CA LYS A 265 -6.33 35.60 0.11
C LYS A 265 -7.85 35.57 0.03
N ASN A 266 -8.47 34.93 1.03
CA ASN A 266 -9.92 34.84 1.19
C ASN A 266 -10.63 34.39 -0.11
N GLY A 267 -10.07 33.37 -0.77
CA GLY A 267 -10.60 32.83 -2.03
C GLY A 267 -11.94 32.13 -1.85
N ASN A 268 -12.22 31.66 -0.63
CA ASN A 268 -13.52 31.09 -0.26
C ASN A 268 -14.47 32.07 0.47
N PHE A 269 -14.11 33.36 0.53
CA PHE A 269 -14.93 34.44 1.10
C PHE A 269 -15.39 34.27 2.56
N ARG A 270 -14.82 33.33 3.34
CA ARG A 270 -15.17 33.08 4.74
C ARG A 270 -15.03 34.30 5.66
N ASN A 271 -14.16 35.25 5.30
CA ASN A 271 -13.95 36.50 6.03
C ASN A 271 -14.83 37.65 5.52
N GLY A 272 -15.85 37.34 4.71
CA GLY A 272 -16.71 38.29 4.00
C GLY A 272 -16.12 38.74 2.67
N VAL A 273 -16.98 39.21 1.75
CA VAL A 273 -16.61 39.56 0.36
C VAL A 273 -15.43 40.53 0.29
N TYR A 274 -15.50 41.64 1.03
CA TYR A 274 -14.54 42.74 0.92
C TYR A 274 -13.29 42.59 1.81
N SER A 275 -13.09 41.42 2.42
CA SER A 275 -11.86 41.08 3.14
C SER A 275 -10.89 40.41 2.18
N GLY A 276 -10.05 41.20 1.50
CA GLY A 276 -9.14 40.66 0.47
C GLY A 276 -9.67 40.73 -0.97
N TRP A 277 -10.83 41.35 -1.19
CA TRP A 277 -11.35 41.70 -2.50
C TRP A 277 -11.92 43.13 -2.53
N THR A 278 -11.97 43.74 -3.71
CA THR A 278 -12.44 45.11 -3.94
C THR A 278 -13.36 45.17 -5.16
N GLY A 279 -14.45 45.93 -5.04
CA GLY A 279 -15.37 46.16 -6.17
C GLY A 279 -14.77 47.10 -7.20
N GLN A 280 -14.95 46.80 -8.48
CA GLN A 280 -14.57 47.63 -9.61
C GLN A 280 -15.78 47.79 -10.52
N SER A 281 -16.46 48.94 -10.40
CA SER A 281 -17.75 49.19 -11.05
C SER A 281 -18.82 48.13 -10.74
N ALA A 282 -18.66 47.32 -9.69
CA ALA A 282 -19.59 46.26 -9.33
C ALA A 282 -19.73 46.16 -7.81
N THR A 283 -20.88 45.65 -7.38
CA THR A 283 -21.12 45.19 -6.01
C THR A 283 -21.09 43.67 -5.99
N ALA A 284 -20.67 43.09 -4.87
CA ALA A 284 -20.71 41.65 -4.69
C ALA A 284 -21.32 41.26 -3.36
N THR A 285 -22.12 40.20 -3.38
CA THR A 285 -22.86 39.70 -2.22
C THR A 285 -22.72 38.19 -2.12
N LEU A 286 -22.64 37.69 -0.88
CA LEU A 286 -22.75 36.26 -0.62
C LEU A 286 -24.23 35.89 -0.62
N ILE A 287 -24.56 34.81 -1.31
CA ILE A 287 -25.92 34.26 -1.43
C ILE A 287 -25.89 32.76 -1.16
N ASN A 288 -27.07 32.15 -1.03
CA ASN A 288 -27.21 30.70 -0.84
C ASN A 288 -26.42 30.16 0.36
N ASN A 289 -26.59 30.80 1.53
CA ASN A 289 -25.85 30.50 2.77
C ASN A 289 -24.33 30.57 2.58
N ASP A 290 -23.86 31.62 1.93
CA ASP A 290 -22.46 31.90 1.64
C ASP A 290 -21.75 30.90 0.71
N ALA A 291 -22.50 29.98 0.09
CA ALA A 291 -21.97 29.01 -0.88
C ALA A 291 -21.69 29.62 -2.27
N GLU A 292 -22.22 30.81 -2.54
CA GLU A 292 -22.05 31.51 -3.81
C GLU A 292 -21.78 33.00 -3.59
N VAL A 293 -20.99 33.59 -4.48
CA VAL A 293 -20.77 35.02 -4.58
C VAL A 293 -21.40 35.54 -5.87
N ARG A 294 -22.35 36.45 -5.75
CA ARG A 294 -22.99 37.15 -6.87
C ARG A 294 -22.32 38.50 -7.08
N VAL A 295 -21.83 38.74 -8.29
CA VAL A 295 -21.23 40.00 -8.73
C VAL A 295 -22.22 40.70 -9.66
N ASP A 296 -22.67 41.90 -9.28
CA ASP A 296 -23.61 42.72 -10.05
C ASP A 296 -22.92 44.00 -10.53
N GLY A 297 -23.00 44.27 -11.84
CA GLY A 297 -22.45 45.46 -12.46
C GLY A 297 -23.28 46.71 -12.17
N THR A 298 -22.66 47.69 -11.52
CA THR A 298 -23.31 48.92 -11.02
C THR A 298 -22.73 50.22 -11.60
N GLY A 299 -21.55 50.18 -12.22
CA GLY A 299 -20.85 51.39 -12.67
C GLY A 299 -21.25 51.83 -14.08
N SER A 300 -21.41 53.14 -14.29
CA SER A 300 -21.72 53.72 -15.60
C SER A 300 -20.60 53.56 -16.65
N SER A 301 -19.42 53.06 -16.26
CA SER A 301 -18.28 52.81 -17.14
C SER A 301 -18.35 51.41 -17.79
N PRO A 302 -18.43 51.29 -19.13
CA PRO A 302 -18.86 50.07 -19.82
C PRO A 302 -17.75 49.02 -20.10
N ILE A 303 -16.71 48.92 -19.27
CA ILE A 303 -15.54 48.11 -19.66
C ILE A 303 -15.16 47.02 -18.64
N ASN A 304 -15.47 47.18 -17.35
CA ASN A 304 -15.02 46.21 -16.35
C ASN A 304 -15.90 46.25 -15.10
N GLN A 305 -16.97 45.46 -15.09
CA GLN A 305 -17.89 45.28 -13.96
C GLN A 305 -17.44 44.02 -13.20
N ALA A 306 -16.61 44.18 -12.16
CA ALA A 306 -15.96 43.04 -11.52
C ALA A 306 -15.71 43.19 -10.02
N LEU A 307 -15.48 42.06 -9.37
CA LEU A 307 -14.88 41.96 -8.05
C LEU A 307 -13.41 41.50 -8.20
N GLY A 308 -12.45 42.35 -7.80
CA GLY A 308 -11.01 42.08 -7.92
C GLY A 308 -10.39 41.60 -6.61
N SER A 309 -9.53 40.60 -6.66
CA SER A 309 -8.75 40.12 -5.50
C SER A 309 -7.67 41.13 -5.09
N VAL A 310 -7.17 41.07 -3.86
CA VAL A 310 -5.92 41.75 -3.49
C VAL A 310 -4.80 41.20 -4.37
N PRO A 311 -3.94 42.07 -4.97
CA PRO A 311 -2.83 41.60 -5.79
C PRO A 311 -1.93 40.62 -5.03
N PHE A 312 -1.57 39.52 -5.68
CA PHE A 312 -0.71 38.48 -5.13
C PHE A 312 0.57 38.35 -5.96
N SER A 313 1.63 37.86 -5.32
CA SER A 313 2.93 37.71 -5.95
C SER A 313 2.98 36.48 -6.86
N VAL A 314 3.61 36.65 -8.02
CA VAL A 314 3.99 35.57 -8.93
C VAL A 314 5.51 35.57 -9.12
N ASP A 315 6.08 34.39 -9.31
CA ASP A 315 7.50 34.19 -9.60
C ASP A 315 7.76 34.30 -11.10
N ALA A 316 8.98 34.59 -11.53
CA ALA A 316 9.29 34.62 -12.96
C ALA A 316 9.20 33.22 -13.60
N ASN A 317 8.75 33.13 -14.85
CA ASN A 317 8.72 31.92 -15.68
C ASN A 317 8.03 30.73 -15.01
N THR A 318 7.03 30.99 -14.17
CA THR A 318 6.36 29.97 -13.37
C THR A 318 4.93 29.78 -13.86
N LYS A 319 4.50 28.52 -13.95
CA LYS A 319 3.13 28.19 -14.34
C LYS A 319 2.21 28.21 -13.13
N TYR A 320 1.08 28.88 -13.28
CA TYR A 320 0.01 28.95 -12.31
C TYR A 320 -1.28 28.39 -12.91
N GLU A 321 -2.17 27.97 -12.04
CA GLU A 321 -3.51 27.51 -12.34
C GLU A 321 -4.51 28.35 -11.56
N VAL A 322 -5.51 28.90 -12.26
CA VAL A 322 -6.68 29.52 -11.65
C VAL A 322 -7.88 28.61 -11.82
N THR A 323 -8.59 28.35 -10.73
CA THR A 323 -9.83 27.56 -10.73
C THR A 323 -10.96 28.38 -10.13
N PHE A 324 -12.12 28.33 -10.79
CA PHE A 324 -13.37 28.95 -10.35
C PHE A 324 -14.55 28.15 -10.93
N GLU A 325 -15.74 28.34 -10.36
CA GLU A 325 -16.96 27.74 -10.88
C GLU A 325 -18.02 28.82 -11.04
N LEU A 326 -18.59 28.92 -12.25
CA LEU A 326 -19.68 29.82 -12.58
C LEU A 326 -20.99 29.02 -12.47
N THR A 327 -22.00 29.56 -11.82
CA THR A 327 -23.30 28.88 -11.64
C THR A 327 -24.42 29.54 -12.44
N ASP A 328 -24.33 30.86 -12.67
CA ASP A 328 -25.25 31.60 -13.53
C ASP A 328 -24.61 32.89 -14.04
N SER A 329 -25.03 33.36 -15.21
CA SER A 329 -24.65 34.66 -15.76
C SER A 329 -25.60 35.12 -16.85
N ASN A 330 -25.76 36.43 -17.03
CA ASN A 330 -26.59 37.01 -18.10
C ASN A 330 -25.80 37.73 -19.21
N ASN A 331 -24.46 37.61 -19.22
CA ASN A 331 -23.60 38.34 -20.16
C ASN A 331 -22.57 37.41 -20.82
N THR A 332 -22.26 37.65 -22.09
CA THR A 332 -21.28 36.86 -22.85
C THR A 332 -19.84 37.11 -22.41
N ALA A 333 -19.58 38.19 -21.68
CA ALA A 333 -18.28 38.52 -21.11
C ALA A 333 -18.17 38.11 -19.62
N SER A 334 -19.01 37.21 -19.12
CA SER A 334 -18.92 36.72 -17.73
C SER A 334 -17.85 35.63 -17.58
N GLY A 335 -17.07 35.71 -16.50
CA GLY A 335 -15.97 34.79 -16.22
C GLY A 335 -14.91 35.42 -15.32
N ILE A 336 -13.63 35.24 -15.67
CA ILE A 336 -12.52 35.88 -14.94
C ILE A 336 -11.62 36.73 -15.84
N ILE A 337 -10.91 37.67 -15.22
CA ILE A 337 -9.83 38.45 -15.83
C ILE A 337 -8.58 38.31 -14.98
N LEU A 338 -7.45 37.98 -15.61
CA LEU A 338 -6.12 38.17 -15.03
C LEU A 338 -5.64 39.58 -15.37
N ALA A 339 -5.32 40.37 -14.34
CA ALA A 339 -4.91 41.77 -14.49
C ALA A 339 -3.42 41.99 -14.15
N ASN A 340 -2.89 43.12 -14.62
CA ASN A 340 -1.50 43.60 -14.44
C ASN A 340 -0.42 43.03 -15.39
N GLY A 341 -0.80 42.24 -16.41
CA GLY A 341 -0.01 42.06 -17.65
C GLY A 341 1.32 41.29 -17.55
N LEU A 342 1.51 40.48 -16.50
CA LEU A 342 2.73 39.71 -16.29
C LEU A 342 2.64 38.26 -16.79
N PHE A 343 1.93 37.99 -17.87
CA PHE A 343 1.69 36.65 -18.41
C PHE A 343 1.73 36.68 -19.95
N ASP A 344 1.79 35.51 -20.61
CA ASP A 344 2.01 35.32 -22.07
C ASP A 344 1.05 36.08 -23.04
N ASP A 345 0.15 36.93 -22.54
CA ASP A 345 -0.84 37.68 -23.32
C ASP A 345 -0.61 39.21 -23.27
N THR A 346 -0.85 39.89 -24.38
CA THR A 346 -0.41 41.29 -24.68
C THR A 346 -1.15 42.41 -23.90
N GLY A 347 -1.81 42.08 -22.79
CA GLY A 347 -2.52 43.00 -21.91
C GLY A 347 -3.88 42.43 -21.48
N LEU A 348 -4.00 42.03 -20.21
CA LEU A 348 -5.18 41.37 -19.61
C LEU A 348 -5.49 39.98 -20.19
N GLY A 349 -5.55 38.97 -19.31
CA GLY A 349 -5.85 37.58 -19.67
C GLY A 349 -7.34 37.33 -19.47
N TYR A 350 -8.13 37.49 -20.54
CA TYR A 350 -9.57 37.33 -20.49
C TYR A 350 -9.98 35.86 -20.60
N PHE A 351 -10.85 35.41 -19.70
CA PHE A 351 -11.37 34.05 -19.72
C PHE A 351 -12.87 34.07 -19.42
N TYR A 352 -13.65 34.29 -20.48
CA TYR A 352 -15.10 34.42 -20.44
C TYR A 352 -15.75 33.12 -20.86
N THR A 353 -16.22 32.36 -19.88
CA THR A 353 -16.84 31.05 -20.10
C THR A 353 -18.35 31.14 -20.22
N ASN A 354 -18.96 32.18 -19.63
CA ASN A 354 -20.35 32.64 -19.77
C ASN A 354 -21.46 31.55 -19.67
N LYS A 355 -21.10 30.35 -19.24
CA LYS A 355 -21.96 29.19 -19.03
C LYS A 355 -21.66 28.62 -17.65
N ALA A 356 -22.66 28.00 -17.04
CA ALA A 356 -22.46 27.31 -15.78
C ALA A 356 -21.47 26.16 -15.95
N GLY A 357 -20.53 26.03 -15.01
CA GLY A 357 -19.50 25.01 -15.05
C GLY A 357 -18.30 25.36 -14.18
N LYS A 358 -17.53 24.33 -13.83
CA LYS A 358 -16.22 24.47 -13.19
C LYS A 358 -15.16 24.65 -14.26
N TYR A 359 -14.33 25.67 -14.10
CA TYR A 359 -13.31 26.02 -15.06
C TYR A 359 -11.95 26.17 -14.42
N THR A 360 -10.95 25.77 -15.19
CA THR A 360 -9.54 25.85 -14.80
C THR A 360 -8.76 26.43 -15.97
N LYS A 361 -7.90 27.40 -15.70
CA LYS A 361 -7.04 28.06 -16.68
C LYS A 361 -5.61 28.13 -16.17
N THR A 362 -4.65 27.67 -16.97
CA THR A 362 -3.24 27.84 -16.70
C THR A 362 -2.69 29.10 -17.36
N PHE A 363 -1.78 29.80 -16.69
CA PHE A 363 -0.99 30.88 -17.25
C PHE A 363 0.47 30.78 -16.81
N THR A 364 1.40 31.24 -17.65
CA THR A 364 2.82 31.38 -17.29
C THR A 364 3.09 32.84 -16.98
N SER A 365 3.80 33.12 -15.89
CA SER A 365 4.27 34.48 -15.59
C SER A 365 5.57 34.80 -16.33
N ASN A 366 5.68 35.98 -16.95
CA ASN A 366 6.88 36.37 -17.72
C ASN A 366 8.02 36.88 -16.83
N SER A 367 7.66 37.49 -15.71
CA SER A 367 8.59 38.03 -14.71
C SER A 367 7.97 37.98 -13.32
N ALA A 368 8.81 38.09 -12.29
CA ALA A 368 8.31 38.19 -10.93
C ALA A 368 7.60 39.52 -10.72
N GLY A 369 6.45 39.51 -10.06
CA GLY A 369 5.66 40.72 -9.82
C GLY A 369 4.31 40.44 -9.20
N THR A 370 3.32 41.29 -9.45
CA THR A 370 1.97 41.16 -8.86
C THR A 370 0.89 40.99 -9.91
N VAL A 371 0.00 40.03 -9.69
CA VAL A 371 -1.15 39.73 -10.54
C VAL A 371 -2.42 39.85 -9.69
N GLN A 372 -3.55 40.11 -10.33
CA GLN A 372 -4.86 40.11 -9.70
C GLN A 372 -5.82 39.25 -10.52
N VAL A 373 -6.62 38.42 -9.85
CA VAL A 373 -7.80 37.77 -10.44
C VAL A 373 -9.01 38.66 -10.21
N ARG A 374 -9.84 38.86 -11.24
CA ARG A 374 -11.14 39.53 -11.14
C ARG A 374 -12.25 38.59 -11.54
N LEU A 375 -13.28 38.47 -10.70
CA LEU A 375 -14.55 37.84 -11.04
C LEU A 375 -15.39 38.86 -11.82
N HIS A 376 -15.58 38.62 -13.11
CA HIS A 376 -16.12 39.60 -14.04
C HIS A 376 -17.58 39.26 -14.39
N ALA A 377 -18.48 40.19 -14.09
CA ALA A 377 -19.90 40.09 -14.38
C ALA A 377 -20.21 40.42 -15.84
N GLY A 378 -19.49 41.37 -16.44
CA GLY A 378 -19.68 41.77 -17.84
C GLY A 378 -19.25 43.21 -18.12
N THR A 379 -19.63 43.73 -19.27
CA THR A 379 -19.22 45.07 -19.76
C THR A 379 -20.33 46.12 -19.66
N VAL A 380 -21.48 45.80 -19.07
CA VAL A 380 -22.64 46.72 -19.02
C VAL A 380 -23.23 46.80 -17.62
N VAL A 381 -23.86 47.93 -17.29
CA VAL A 381 -24.67 48.07 -16.08
C VAL A 381 -25.81 47.05 -16.12
N GLY A 382 -26.06 46.36 -15.01
CA GLY A 382 -27.06 45.30 -14.91
C GLY A 382 -26.60 43.92 -15.40
N ALA A 383 -25.35 43.79 -15.85
CA ALA A 383 -24.72 42.47 -16.00
C ALA A 383 -24.52 41.83 -14.63
N TYR A 384 -24.71 40.52 -14.53
CA TYR A 384 -24.40 39.75 -13.33
C TYR A 384 -23.72 38.42 -13.67
N ALA A 385 -22.90 37.96 -12.72
CA ALA A 385 -22.35 36.61 -12.72
C ALA A 385 -22.32 36.08 -11.29
N THR A 386 -22.72 34.83 -11.12
CA THR A 386 -22.72 34.12 -9.84
C THR A 386 -21.67 33.03 -9.90
N PHE A 387 -20.78 33.02 -8.92
CA PHE A 387 -19.71 32.05 -8.78
C PHE A 387 -19.93 31.24 -7.51
N ILE A 388 -19.47 29.98 -7.49
CA ILE A 388 -19.26 29.31 -6.20
C ILE A 388 -18.27 30.15 -5.40
N SER A 389 -18.48 30.25 -4.09
CA SER A 389 -17.59 30.96 -3.15
C SER A 389 -16.29 30.18 -2.93
N HIS A 390 -15.60 29.85 -4.02
CA HIS A 390 -14.30 29.19 -4.04
C HIS A 390 -13.55 29.57 -5.31
N VAL A 391 -12.60 30.49 -5.16
CA VAL A 391 -11.61 30.82 -6.18
C VAL A 391 -10.26 30.38 -5.66
N SER A 392 -9.47 29.73 -6.49
CA SER A 392 -8.10 29.34 -6.14
C SER A 392 -7.13 29.79 -7.21
N VAL A 393 -5.95 30.26 -6.79
CA VAL A 393 -4.80 30.41 -7.70
C VAL A 393 -3.64 29.70 -7.07
N LYS A 394 -3.01 28.76 -7.75
CA LYS A 394 -1.87 28.03 -7.20
C LYS A 394 -0.79 27.86 -8.25
N ARG A 395 0.47 27.64 -7.83
CA ARG A 395 1.49 27.15 -8.76
C ARG A 395 1.02 25.80 -9.29
N LEU A 396 1.31 25.49 -10.56
CA LEU A 396 0.94 24.20 -11.15
C LEU A 396 1.60 23.01 -10.42
N THR A 397 2.74 23.27 -9.78
CA THR A 397 3.48 22.30 -8.96
C THR A 397 2.92 22.15 -7.54
N GLU A 398 1.99 23.03 -7.10
CA GLU A 398 1.41 23.01 -5.76
C GLU A 398 0.09 22.20 -5.73
N GLU A 399 -0.05 21.37 -4.71
CA GLU A 399 -1.27 20.63 -4.41
C GLU A 399 -1.53 20.53 -2.89
N VAL A 400 -2.81 20.38 -2.53
CA VAL A 400 -3.20 20.04 -1.16
C VAL A 400 -3.11 18.52 -0.99
N VAL A 401 -2.49 18.08 0.10
CA VAL A 401 -2.24 16.65 0.37
C VAL A 401 -3.49 16.00 0.94
N ILE A 402 -4.22 15.24 0.10
CA ILE A 402 -5.52 14.63 0.42
C ILE A 402 -5.61 13.13 0.09
N ASN A 403 -4.78 12.67 -0.85
CA ASN A 403 -4.66 11.29 -1.34
C ASN A 403 -3.25 10.77 -1.01
N ARG A 404 -2.85 10.89 0.25
CA ARG A 404 -1.49 10.58 0.73
C ARG A 404 -1.28 9.07 0.83
N VAL A 405 -0.11 8.58 0.38
CA VAL A 405 0.31 7.19 0.61
C VAL A 405 1.49 7.16 1.57
N ASP A 406 1.31 6.54 2.72
CA ASP A 406 2.37 6.41 3.73
C ASP A 406 3.19 5.15 3.50
N MET A 407 4.48 5.18 3.87
CA MET A 407 5.36 4.01 3.82
C MET A 407 5.82 3.65 5.24
N ALA A 408 5.77 2.36 5.58
CA ALA A 408 6.38 1.81 6.78
C ALA A 408 7.53 0.87 6.40
N GLY A 409 8.63 0.96 7.14
CA GLY A 409 9.80 0.12 6.94
C GLY A 409 10.65 -0.06 8.20
N LEU A 410 11.70 -0.85 8.02
CA LEU A 410 12.73 -1.09 9.04
C LEU A 410 14.07 -0.64 8.48
N GLU A 411 14.74 0.23 9.22
CA GLU A 411 16.14 0.59 9.00
C GLU A 411 16.99 -0.31 9.91
N PHE A 412 17.95 -1.03 9.33
CA PHE A 412 18.89 -1.87 10.05
C PHE A 412 20.26 -1.20 9.99
N PHE A 413 20.97 -1.12 11.10
CA PHE A 413 22.26 -0.45 11.12
C PHE A 413 23.22 -1.03 12.15
N LYS A 414 24.52 -1.02 11.83
CA LYS A 414 25.62 -1.34 12.73
C LYS A 414 25.99 -0.09 13.54
N ARG A 415 26.13 -0.23 14.86
CA ARG A 415 26.54 0.85 15.76
C ARG A 415 27.61 0.40 16.75
N LYS A 416 28.37 1.37 17.26
CA LYS A 416 29.11 1.21 18.51
C LYS A 416 28.12 1.35 19.67
N VAL A 417 28.17 0.44 20.63
CA VAL A 417 27.30 0.51 21.80
C VAL A 417 27.78 1.64 22.71
N GLY A 418 26.87 2.58 23.00
CA GLY A 418 27.13 3.70 23.90
C GLY A 418 26.84 3.34 25.35
N GLU A 419 26.09 4.19 26.06
CA GLU A 419 25.69 3.95 27.45
C GLU A 419 24.70 2.78 27.60
N PHE A 420 23.87 2.56 26.59
CA PHE A 420 22.82 1.53 26.57
C PHE A 420 23.08 0.47 25.51
N LEU A 421 22.92 -0.80 25.91
CA LEU A 421 22.75 -1.93 25.01
C LEU A 421 21.26 -2.25 24.89
N TYR A 422 20.73 -2.32 23.68
CA TYR A 422 19.30 -2.50 23.48
C TYR A 422 18.96 -3.97 23.19
N PRO A 423 17.91 -4.54 23.82
CA PRO A 423 17.45 -5.89 23.50
C PRO A 423 17.14 -6.06 22.02
N TYR A 424 17.60 -7.17 21.45
CA TYR A 424 17.40 -7.54 20.04
C TYR A 424 17.93 -6.48 19.04
N GLY A 425 18.81 -5.60 19.51
CA GLY A 425 19.36 -4.51 18.71
C GLY A 425 18.44 -3.32 18.49
N SER A 426 17.20 -3.34 18.98
CA SER A 426 16.24 -2.28 18.64
C SER A 426 16.27 -1.11 19.63
N PRO A 427 16.61 0.12 19.19
CA PRO A 427 16.51 1.29 20.06
C PRO A 427 15.07 1.57 20.50
N GLN A 428 14.05 1.04 19.82
CA GLN A 428 12.63 1.23 20.16
C GLN A 428 12.05 0.08 20.99
N CYS A 429 12.89 -0.81 21.55
CA CYS A 429 12.40 -1.89 22.40
C CYS A 429 11.67 -1.32 23.63
N GLY A 430 10.40 -1.69 23.84
CA GLY A 430 9.58 -1.23 24.95
C GLY A 430 9.43 -2.25 26.10
N TYR A 431 10.12 -3.39 26.03
CA TYR A 431 10.04 -4.43 27.05
C TYR A 431 10.73 -3.98 28.33
N THR A 432 10.07 -4.18 29.48
CA THR A 432 10.56 -3.78 30.82
C THR A 432 11.57 -4.76 31.40
N GLU A 433 11.67 -5.96 30.85
CA GLU A 433 12.60 -7.03 31.24
C GLU A 433 12.86 -7.92 30.02
N VAL A 434 14.12 -8.34 29.83
CA VAL A 434 14.50 -9.33 28.81
C VAL A 434 15.54 -10.26 29.43
N ASP A 435 15.44 -11.57 29.17
CA ASP A 435 16.29 -12.62 29.74
C ASP A 435 16.36 -12.60 31.28
N GLY A 436 15.27 -12.20 31.94
CA GLY A 436 15.19 -12.07 33.40
C GLY A 436 15.93 -10.85 33.96
N ILE A 437 16.39 -9.94 33.10
CA ILE A 437 17.15 -8.74 33.48
C ILE A 437 16.33 -7.49 33.15
N PRO A 438 15.99 -6.65 34.13
CA PRO A 438 15.22 -5.43 33.91
C PRO A 438 15.90 -4.47 32.95
N THR A 439 15.10 -3.75 32.15
CA THR A 439 15.55 -2.67 31.28
C THR A 439 15.07 -1.31 31.81
N THR A 440 15.83 -0.27 31.49
CA THR A 440 15.52 1.11 31.86
C THR A 440 15.29 1.96 30.62
N GLU A 441 14.43 2.98 30.73
CA GLU A 441 14.23 3.93 29.64
C GLU A 441 15.49 4.71 29.37
N ASP A 442 15.84 4.85 28.09
CA ASP A 442 16.94 5.69 27.68
C ASP A 442 16.49 7.15 27.55
N THR A 443 16.81 7.91 28.60
CA THR A 443 16.61 9.35 28.67
C THR A 443 17.87 10.15 28.35
N SER A 444 19.01 9.51 28.04
CA SER A 444 20.24 10.22 27.68
C SER A 444 20.25 10.65 26.22
N ARG A 445 19.49 9.96 25.36
CA ARG A 445 19.24 10.35 23.96
C ARG A 445 17.92 11.15 23.79
N PRO A 446 17.84 12.10 22.85
CA PRO A 446 16.62 12.86 22.59
C PRO A 446 15.50 11.97 22.01
N ILE A 447 14.24 12.40 22.14
CA ILE A 447 13.08 11.62 21.65
C ILE A 447 13.15 11.32 20.14
N THR A 448 13.77 12.21 19.37
CA THR A 448 14.00 12.08 17.92
C THR A 448 14.88 10.89 17.54
N TYR A 449 15.70 10.37 18.48
CA TYR A 449 16.45 9.15 18.26
C TYR A 449 15.53 7.93 18.18
N PHE A 450 14.43 7.94 18.93
CA PHE A 450 13.48 6.83 19.07
C PHE A 450 12.22 6.98 18.21
N ALA A 451 11.97 8.18 17.69
CA ALA A 451 10.79 8.50 16.90
C ALA A 451 10.59 7.52 15.74
N ALA A 452 9.38 6.98 15.67
CA ALA A 452 8.92 6.10 14.59
C ALA A 452 8.77 6.85 13.26
N TYR A 453 8.32 8.10 13.33
CA TYR A 453 8.06 8.98 12.21
C TYR A 453 8.26 10.43 12.65
N ASP A 454 8.30 11.37 11.71
CA ASP A 454 8.49 12.79 12.03
C ASP A 454 7.33 13.35 12.86
N GLY A 455 7.64 13.92 14.02
CA GLY A 455 6.65 14.36 15.02
C GLY A 455 6.19 13.30 16.02
N ASP A 456 6.71 12.08 15.99
CA ASP A 456 6.46 11.09 17.05
C ASP A 456 7.22 11.43 18.33
N THR A 457 6.47 11.71 19.40
CA THR A 457 7.01 12.02 20.73
C THR A 457 6.78 10.90 21.75
N THR A 458 6.19 9.78 21.32
CA THR A 458 5.69 8.72 22.20
C THR A 458 6.53 7.45 22.17
N SER A 459 7.36 7.26 21.16
CA SER A 459 8.27 6.12 21.09
C SER A 459 9.51 6.42 21.93
N ARG A 460 9.63 5.78 23.09
CA ARG A 460 10.81 5.84 23.95
C ARG A 460 11.36 4.43 24.12
N GLY A 461 12.63 4.27 23.82
CA GLY A 461 13.34 3.00 23.96
C GLY A 461 13.68 2.64 25.39
N ARG A 462 13.79 1.35 25.66
CA ARG A 462 14.36 0.77 26.87
C ARG A 462 15.57 -0.09 26.50
N GLY A 463 16.60 -0.03 27.32
CA GLY A 463 17.82 -0.81 27.16
C GLY A 463 18.41 -1.22 28.50
N TRP A 464 19.51 -1.95 28.45
CA TRP A 464 20.35 -2.18 29.61
C TRP A 464 21.43 -1.12 29.66
N ARG A 465 21.39 -0.31 30.71
CA ARG A 465 22.44 0.65 30.98
C ARG A 465 23.69 -0.10 31.43
N LEU A 466 24.77 -0.04 30.65
CA LEU A 466 25.94 -0.90 30.84
C LEU A 466 26.60 -0.73 32.20
N VAL A 467 26.61 0.50 32.75
CA VAL A 467 27.21 0.80 34.06
C VAL A 467 26.46 0.21 35.25
N ASP A 468 25.18 -0.16 35.06
CA ASP A 468 24.33 -0.71 36.11
C ASP A 468 24.36 -2.25 36.11
N LEU A 469 24.98 -2.88 35.10
CA LEU A 469 25.02 -4.33 34.95
C LEU A 469 26.14 -4.95 35.78
N THR A 470 25.79 -6.01 36.50
CA THR A 470 26.81 -6.94 37.03
C THR A 470 27.42 -7.75 35.89
N PHE A 471 28.63 -8.27 36.12
CA PHE A 471 29.29 -9.17 35.17
C PHE A 471 28.41 -10.37 34.77
N ALA A 472 27.73 -10.98 35.74
CA ALA A 472 26.86 -12.14 35.49
C ALA A 472 25.68 -11.79 34.58
N GLN A 473 25.07 -10.62 34.78
CA GLN A 473 23.99 -10.14 33.91
C GLN A 473 24.50 -9.85 32.50
N LEU A 474 25.65 -9.18 32.38
CA LEU A 474 26.26 -8.91 31.07
C LEU A 474 26.63 -10.20 30.33
N ALA A 475 27.13 -11.23 31.02
CA ALA A 475 27.41 -12.53 30.43
C ALA A 475 26.14 -13.23 29.92
N VAL A 476 25.02 -13.16 30.65
CA VAL A 476 23.72 -13.69 30.19
C VAL A 476 23.28 -13.00 28.90
N ILE A 477 23.31 -11.65 28.89
CA ILE A 477 22.93 -10.85 27.72
C ILE A 477 23.82 -11.21 26.53
N MET A 478 25.14 -11.20 26.69
CA MET A 478 26.08 -11.43 25.59
C MET A 478 26.08 -12.87 25.08
N SER A 479 25.63 -13.84 25.89
CA SER A 479 25.47 -15.24 25.48
C SER A 479 24.26 -15.48 24.58
N ASN A 480 23.30 -14.53 24.53
CA ASN A 480 22.12 -14.63 23.69
C ASN A 480 22.38 -14.02 22.30
N PRO A 481 22.57 -14.82 21.24
CA PRO A 481 22.89 -14.30 19.92
C PRO A 481 21.76 -13.45 19.32
N LYS A 482 20.51 -13.57 19.83
CA LYS A 482 19.37 -12.77 19.34
C LYS A 482 19.54 -11.27 19.58
N HIS A 483 20.44 -10.86 20.47
CA HIS A 483 20.73 -9.45 20.72
C HIS A 483 21.69 -8.82 19.71
N ASN A 484 22.28 -9.64 18.81
CA ASN A 484 23.19 -9.20 17.74
C ASN A 484 24.28 -8.25 18.23
N ALA A 485 24.91 -8.59 19.35
CA ALA A 485 25.99 -7.83 19.96
C ALA A 485 27.28 -8.67 20.03
N TRP A 486 28.42 -8.04 19.76
CA TRP A 486 29.73 -8.71 19.72
C TRP A 486 30.87 -7.73 19.99
N TYR A 487 32.05 -8.24 20.29
CA TYR A 487 33.26 -7.41 20.38
C TYR A 487 34.06 -7.51 19.08
N ASN A 488 34.52 -6.36 18.55
CA ASN A 488 35.48 -6.32 17.44
C ASN A 488 36.91 -6.61 17.92
N GLU A 489 37.85 -6.66 16.97
CA GLU A 489 39.27 -6.90 17.26
C GLU A 489 39.88 -5.82 18.17
N GLU A 490 39.37 -4.58 18.12
CA GLU A 490 39.77 -3.48 19.00
C GLU A 490 39.15 -3.56 20.43
N GLY A 491 38.26 -4.51 20.69
CA GLY A 491 37.57 -4.68 21.98
C GLY A 491 36.41 -3.71 22.20
N GLU A 492 35.94 -3.03 21.16
CA GLU A 492 34.73 -2.22 21.15
C GLU A 492 33.50 -3.11 21.04
N LEU A 493 32.48 -2.82 21.86
CA LEU A 493 31.19 -3.51 21.79
C LEU A 493 30.36 -2.94 20.64
N LEU A 494 30.04 -3.79 19.67
CA LEU A 494 29.23 -3.47 18.50
C LEU A 494 27.87 -4.13 18.60
N GLN A 495 26.88 -3.53 17.93
CA GLN A 495 25.56 -4.11 17.80
C GLN A 495 24.95 -3.81 16.43
N PHE A 496 24.22 -4.78 15.88
CA PHE A 496 23.42 -4.63 14.66
C PHE A 496 21.94 -4.86 14.99
N GLY A 497 21.05 -3.99 14.53
CA GLY A 497 19.64 -4.15 14.85
C GLY A 497 18.68 -3.25 14.09
N PRO A 498 17.36 -3.52 14.26
CA PRO A 498 16.31 -2.81 13.56
C PRO A 498 15.87 -1.55 14.32
N ARG A 499 15.59 -0.48 13.59
CA ARG A 499 14.68 0.60 14.00
C ARG A 499 13.52 0.67 13.03
N GLN A 500 12.32 0.85 13.56
CA GLN A 500 11.15 1.18 12.77
C GLN A 500 11.20 2.65 12.34
N ARG A 501 10.92 2.86 11.06
CA ARG A 501 10.83 4.16 10.39
C ARG A 501 9.58 4.17 9.52
N SER A 502 8.74 5.18 9.69
CA SER A 502 7.56 5.42 8.87
C SER A 502 7.56 6.85 8.34
N PHE A 503 7.02 7.00 7.13
CA PHE A 503 7.07 8.25 6.37
C PHE A 503 5.68 8.59 5.88
N ALA A 504 5.25 9.82 6.15
CA ALA A 504 4.08 10.36 5.49
C ALA A 504 4.44 10.57 4.02
N GLY A 505 3.54 10.18 3.11
CA GLY A 505 3.65 10.64 1.72
C GLY A 505 3.70 12.17 1.71
N ILE A 506 4.62 12.76 0.94
CA ILE A 506 4.74 14.23 0.94
C ILE A 506 3.72 14.91 0.06
N GLY A 507 3.16 14.21 -0.94
CA GLY A 507 2.13 14.70 -1.85
C GLY A 507 1.00 13.69 -2.02
N ASN A 508 0.30 13.77 -3.15
CA ASN A 508 -0.72 12.82 -3.52
C ASN A 508 -0.16 11.67 -4.37
N GLY A 509 -0.50 10.45 -3.98
CA GLY A 509 -0.22 9.24 -4.75
C GLY A 509 0.91 8.35 -4.25
N ASP A 510 1.15 7.28 -5.00
CA ASP A 510 2.13 6.24 -4.72
C ASP A 510 3.57 6.78 -4.74
N TRP A 511 4.45 6.09 -4.01
CA TRP A 511 5.88 6.38 -3.97
C TRP A 511 6.55 6.03 -5.29
N GLY A 512 7.49 6.86 -5.73
CA GLY A 512 8.20 6.69 -7.01
C GLY A 512 9.10 5.46 -7.09
N ASN A 513 9.65 4.96 -5.98
CA ASN A 513 10.27 3.64 -5.89
C ASN A 513 10.29 3.14 -4.44
N THR A 514 9.79 1.93 -4.23
CA THR A 514 9.83 1.19 -2.96
C THR A 514 10.39 -0.23 -3.11
N ASN A 515 10.80 -0.63 -4.32
CA ASN A 515 11.19 -1.98 -4.64
C ASN A 515 12.72 -2.10 -4.78
N PRO A 516 13.44 -2.77 -3.84
CA PRO A 516 14.89 -2.96 -3.88
C PRO A 516 15.32 -4.06 -4.88
N SER A 517 14.65 -4.15 -6.02
CA SER A 517 15.09 -4.86 -7.22
C SER A 517 15.06 -3.98 -8.46
N GLU A 518 14.52 -2.77 -8.35
CA GLU A 518 14.50 -1.75 -9.38
C GLU A 518 15.67 -0.81 -9.15
N LEU A 519 16.56 -0.68 -10.14
CA LEU A 519 17.69 0.22 -10.08
C LEU A 519 17.19 1.64 -9.76
N GLY A 520 17.63 2.22 -8.65
CA GLY A 520 17.14 3.52 -8.23
C GLY A 520 17.20 3.79 -6.74
N LEU A 521 16.73 4.98 -6.39
CA LEU A 521 16.68 5.51 -5.03
C LEU A 521 15.37 5.12 -4.37
N LEU A 522 15.39 4.80 -3.08
CA LEU A 522 14.17 4.80 -2.27
C LEU A 522 13.67 6.24 -2.12
N ALA A 523 12.63 6.57 -2.87
CA ALA A 523 12.20 7.95 -3.03
C ALA A 523 10.70 8.08 -3.27
N TYR A 524 10.14 9.18 -2.78
CA TYR A 524 8.78 9.57 -3.12
C TYR A 524 8.71 10.05 -4.57
N SER A 525 9.67 10.88 -5.00
CA SER A 525 9.79 11.35 -6.39
C SER A 525 11.17 11.00 -6.93
N GLN A 526 11.20 10.37 -8.11
CA GLN A 526 12.43 10.14 -8.88
C GLN A 526 12.72 11.27 -9.89
N SER A 527 11.78 12.19 -10.11
CA SER A 527 11.95 13.38 -10.94
C SER A 527 12.49 14.56 -10.14
N SER A 528 13.23 15.45 -10.79
CA SER A 528 13.86 16.62 -10.15
C SER A 528 12.82 17.62 -9.58
N PRO A 529 12.96 18.07 -8.32
CA PRO A 529 13.94 17.63 -7.32
C PRO A 529 13.61 16.23 -6.78
N VAL A 530 14.65 15.40 -6.67
CA VAL A 530 14.51 14.04 -6.13
C VAL A 530 14.32 14.11 -4.62
N LEU A 531 13.22 13.52 -4.13
CA LEU A 531 12.86 13.52 -2.71
C LEU A 531 13.00 12.11 -2.15
N ARG A 532 14.20 11.82 -1.63
CA ARG A 532 14.68 10.49 -1.23
C ARG A 532 14.78 10.32 0.28
N VAL A 533 14.61 9.08 0.73
CA VAL A 533 14.73 8.70 2.15
C VAL A 533 16.19 8.78 2.59
N ILE A 534 16.42 9.46 3.72
CA ILE A 534 17.74 9.61 4.32
C ILE A 534 17.93 8.57 5.46
N PRO A 535 19.08 7.87 5.49
CA PRO A 535 19.46 7.02 6.62
C PRO A 535 19.66 7.86 7.89
N GLN A 536 19.07 7.41 9.00
CA GLN A 536 19.29 8.03 10.31
C GLN A 536 20.38 7.28 11.08
N GLY A 537 20.38 5.94 11.03
CA GLY A 537 21.32 5.09 11.77
C GLY A 537 21.40 5.46 13.26
N ASP A 538 22.61 5.70 13.76
CA ASP A 538 22.86 6.07 15.16
C ASP A 538 22.76 7.59 15.47
N LEU A 539 22.26 8.39 14.51
CA LEU A 539 22.10 9.82 14.72
C LEU A 539 20.89 10.15 15.60
N ASP A 540 21.10 11.06 16.56
CA ASP A 540 20.08 11.57 17.49
C ASP A 540 18.90 12.25 16.79
N THR A 541 19.14 12.85 15.62
CA THR A 541 18.12 13.50 14.80
C THR A 541 18.36 13.15 13.36
N GLY A 542 17.34 12.63 12.68
CA GLY A 542 17.34 12.39 11.24
C GLY A 542 16.47 13.40 10.51
N VAL A 543 16.90 13.84 9.33
CA VAL A 543 16.00 14.50 8.38
C VAL A 543 15.28 13.40 7.60
N PRO A 544 13.94 13.38 7.52
CA PRO A 544 13.23 12.27 6.87
C PRO A 544 13.56 12.12 5.37
N LEU A 545 13.63 13.23 4.64
CA LEU A 545 13.87 13.28 3.19
C LEU A 545 14.85 14.40 2.81
N GLY A 546 15.74 14.18 1.83
CA GLY A 546 16.66 15.23 1.34
C GLY A 546 17.84 14.73 0.50
N ALA A 547 18.90 15.54 0.36
CA ALA A 547 19.89 15.41 -0.72
C ALA A 547 21.31 14.92 -0.35
N ALA A 548 21.61 14.55 0.90
CA ALA A 548 22.98 14.15 1.28
C ALA A 548 23.21 12.63 1.14
N SER A 549 22.90 11.89 2.19
CA SER A 549 22.93 10.42 2.25
C SER A 549 21.56 9.87 1.87
N PHE A 550 21.51 8.68 1.27
CA PHE A 550 20.28 8.11 0.74
C PHE A 550 20.30 6.59 0.69
N TYR A 551 19.13 5.99 0.59
CA TYR A 551 18.98 4.57 0.30
C TYR A 551 18.92 4.33 -1.21
N TYR A 552 19.76 3.42 -1.69
CA TYR A 552 19.91 3.12 -3.11
C TYR A 552 20.02 1.62 -3.36
N TYR A 553 19.42 1.17 -4.45
CA TYR A 553 19.62 -0.16 -5.00
C TYR A 553 20.33 -0.06 -6.34
N GLY A 554 21.45 -0.76 -6.45
CA GLY A 554 22.35 -0.71 -7.60
C GLY A 554 23.40 -1.81 -7.55
N ASP A 555 24.28 -1.83 -8.54
CA ASP A 555 25.42 -2.76 -8.59
C ASP A 555 26.65 -2.21 -7.86
N HIS A 556 27.72 -3.02 -7.76
CA HIS A 556 28.97 -2.61 -7.12
C HIS A 556 29.67 -1.41 -7.80
N SER A 557 29.31 -1.09 -9.05
CA SER A 557 29.89 0.06 -9.76
C SER A 557 29.25 1.39 -9.33
N THR A 558 28.03 1.33 -8.81
CA THR A 558 27.21 2.48 -8.41
C THR A 558 26.93 2.52 -6.90
N ASN A 559 27.18 1.43 -6.20
CA ASN A 559 26.96 1.24 -4.78
C ASN A 559 28.04 0.34 -4.18
N ALA A 560 28.84 0.83 -3.25
CA ALA A 560 29.91 0.02 -2.64
C ALA A 560 29.41 -1.19 -1.85
N MET A 561 28.16 -1.18 -1.36
CA MET A 561 27.58 -2.21 -0.50
C MET A 561 26.18 -2.63 -1.00
N PRO A 562 26.06 -3.14 -2.23
CA PRO A 562 24.77 -3.54 -2.78
C PRO A 562 24.25 -4.77 -2.04
N GLU A 563 22.95 -4.78 -1.76
CA GLU A 563 22.29 -5.88 -1.06
C GLU A 563 21.02 -6.25 -1.83
N THR A 564 20.83 -7.54 -2.14
CA THR A 564 19.60 -7.99 -2.80
C THR A 564 18.47 -7.99 -1.78
N GLY A 565 17.36 -7.34 -2.10
CA GLY A 565 16.16 -7.36 -1.26
C GLY A 565 16.09 -6.30 -0.15
N ALA A 566 17.10 -5.45 -0.03
CA ALA A 566 17.06 -4.24 0.79
C ALA A 566 17.78 -3.10 0.07
N PHE A 567 17.36 -1.86 0.33
CA PHE A 567 18.17 -0.72 -0.11
C PHE A 567 19.35 -0.56 0.83
N SER A 568 20.53 -0.19 0.33
CA SER A 568 21.68 0.12 1.18
C SER A 568 21.98 1.62 1.21
N ALA A 569 22.47 2.07 2.35
CA ALA A 569 22.79 3.46 2.59
C ALA A 569 24.06 3.85 1.82
N SER A 570 23.94 4.87 0.98
CA SER A 570 25.02 5.40 0.16
C SER A 570 25.05 6.93 0.25
N THR A 571 26.18 7.49 -0.13
CA THR A 571 26.38 8.92 -0.34
C THR A 571 26.60 9.22 -1.83
N THR A 572 26.68 10.50 -2.17
CA THR A 572 27.02 10.94 -3.53
C THR A 572 28.33 10.30 -4.00
N GLY A 573 28.30 9.65 -5.16
CA GLY A 573 29.44 8.91 -5.71
C GLY A 573 29.55 7.45 -5.27
N GLY A 574 28.49 6.87 -4.68
CA GLY A 574 28.38 5.43 -4.41
C GLY A 574 29.14 4.95 -3.16
N LYS A 575 29.60 5.86 -2.30
CA LYS A 575 30.38 5.51 -1.11
C LYS A 575 29.48 5.16 0.08
N PRO A 576 29.93 4.25 0.99
CA PRO A 576 29.17 3.89 2.18
C PRO A 576 28.87 5.11 3.08
N ALA A 577 27.68 5.13 3.69
CA ALA A 577 27.23 6.22 4.56
C ALA A 577 27.76 6.08 6.01
N THR A 578 29.07 6.21 6.20
CA THR A 578 29.76 5.99 7.50
C THR A 578 29.38 6.99 8.61
N SER A 579 28.72 8.10 8.27
CA SER A 579 28.20 9.05 9.26
C SER A 579 26.94 8.55 9.98
N ALA A 580 26.20 7.62 9.38
CA ALA A 580 24.97 7.07 9.95
C ALA A 580 25.22 5.72 10.65
N ALA A 581 26.15 4.91 10.16
CA ALA A 581 26.42 3.58 10.68
C ALA A 581 27.92 3.24 10.61
N VAL A 582 28.38 2.41 11.54
CA VAL A 582 29.75 1.87 11.54
C VAL A 582 29.95 1.08 10.24
N ASP A 583 31.10 1.32 9.59
CA ASP A 583 31.47 0.76 8.27
C ASP A 583 30.48 1.08 7.12
N GLY A 584 29.49 1.94 7.36
CA GLY A 584 28.40 2.21 6.42
C GLY A 584 27.37 1.06 6.30
N GLU A 585 27.41 0.08 7.20
CA GLU A 585 26.43 -1.02 7.30
C GLU A 585 25.06 -0.47 7.76
N SER A 586 24.29 0.06 6.80
CA SER A 586 22.91 0.49 6.99
C SER A 586 22.03 0.11 5.80
N TYR A 587 20.88 -0.48 6.10
CA TYR A 587 19.96 -1.04 5.13
C TYR A 587 18.52 -0.63 5.43
N PHE A 588 17.70 -0.48 4.39
CA PHE A 588 16.27 -0.20 4.54
C PHE A 588 15.44 -1.28 3.87
N TYR A 589 14.53 -1.87 4.64
CA TYR A 589 13.54 -2.82 4.16
C TYR A 589 12.14 -2.22 4.23
N VAL A 590 11.47 -2.11 3.09
CA VAL A 590 10.09 -1.62 3.01
C VAL A 590 9.15 -2.75 3.44
N LEU A 591 8.31 -2.49 4.45
CA LEU A 591 7.32 -3.45 4.93
C LEU A 591 6.00 -3.31 4.18
N ALA A 592 5.52 -2.06 4.07
CA ALA A 592 4.19 -1.78 3.58
C ALA A 592 4.05 -0.35 3.06
N THR A 593 3.12 -0.16 2.13
CA THR A 593 2.53 1.15 1.83
C THR A 593 1.05 1.16 2.19
N VAL A 594 0.51 2.33 2.56
CA VAL A 594 -0.88 2.49 2.98
C VAL A 594 -1.49 3.74 2.32
N PRO A 595 -2.44 3.59 1.37
CA PRO A 595 -3.24 4.72 0.88
C PRO A 595 -4.15 5.26 1.99
N ARG A 596 -3.81 6.41 2.57
CA ARG A 596 -4.46 6.95 3.76
C ARG A 596 -5.80 7.57 3.44
N LEU A 597 -6.83 7.12 4.15
CA LEU A 597 -8.10 7.86 4.23
C LEU A 597 -7.88 9.20 4.94
N ASN A 598 -8.66 10.21 4.59
CA ASN A 598 -8.57 11.56 5.14
C ASN A 598 -9.78 11.92 6.03
N THR A 599 -9.62 12.96 6.85
CA THR A 599 -10.62 13.37 7.85
C THR A 599 -11.78 14.21 7.29
N ALA A 600 -11.82 14.45 5.98
CA ALA A 600 -12.95 15.13 5.35
C ALA A 600 -14.18 14.23 5.25
N ALA A 601 -15.32 14.86 5.02
CA ALA A 601 -16.54 14.18 4.66
C ALA A 601 -16.33 13.33 3.40
N TYR A 602 -16.80 12.08 3.43
CA TYR A 602 -16.80 11.21 2.26
C TYR A 602 -17.87 11.66 1.26
N ASN A 603 -17.50 11.77 -0.01
CA ASN A 603 -18.41 12.00 -1.14
C ASN A 603 -17.73 11.55 -2.45
N ASN A 604 -18.43 11.67 -3.59
CA ASN A 604 -17.90 11.22 -4.89
C ASN A 604 -16.63 11.96 -5.36
N ALA A 605 -16.46 13.23 -4.95
CA ALA A 605 -15.28 14.04 -5.29
C ALA A 605 -14.09 13.78 -4.35
N ASN A 606 -14.36 13.45 -3.09
CA ASN A 606 -13.35 13.06 -2.08
C ASN A 606 -13.51 11.58 -1.71
N PHE A 607 -13.10 10.69 -2.62
CA PHE A 607 -13.22 9.25 -2.44
C PHE A 607 -12.32 8.67 -1.33
N MET A 608 -11.33 9.42 -0.85
CA MET A 608 -10.52 9.09 0.32
C MET A 608 -11.09 9.65 1.64
N GLY A 609 -12.17 10.44 1.57
CA GLY A 609 -12.90 10.91 2.75
C GLY A 609 -13.48 9.78 3.58
N SER A 610 -13.63 10.03 4.89
CA SER A 610 -14.09 9.02 5.84
C SER A 610 -15.16 9.50 6.82
N CYS A 611 -15.34 10.81 6.95
CA CYS A 611 -16.30 11.37 7.91
C CYS A 611 -17.67 11.55 7.27
N LYS A 612 -18.69 11.71 8.13
CA LYS A 612 -19.98 12.27 7.72
C LYS A 612 -19.85 13.79 7.51
N PHE A 613 -20.87 14.40 6.93
CA PHE A 613 -21.01 15.85 6.91
C PHE A 613 -21.36 16.39 8.30
N SER A 614 -21.23 17.71 8.48
CA SER A 614 -21.43 18.44 9.74
C SER A 614 -22.83 18.24 10.35
N ASP A 615 -23.83 17.90 9.55
CA ASP A 615 -25.17 17.52 9.98
C ASP A 615 -25.30 16.04 10.43
N ASN A 616 -24.16 15.34 10.54
CA ASN A 616 -24.04 13.92 10.87
C ASN A 616 -24.76 12.97 9.89
N LYS A 617 -24.86 13.37 8.62
CA LYS A 617 -25.41 12.53 7.55
C LYS A 617 -24.37 12.12 6.51
N PHE A 618 -24.71 11.06 5.79
CA PHE A 618 -24.00 10.65 4.58
C PHE A 618 -24.18 11.70 3.49
N TRP A 619 -23.27 11.72 2.51
CA TRP A 619 -23.29 12.70 1.42
C TRP A 619 -24.62 12.77 0.66
N HIS A 620 -25.29 11.63 0.49
CA HIS A 620 -26.57 11.54 -0.21
C HIS A 620 -27.75 12.08 0.62
N ASN A 621 -27.63 12.18 1.94
CA ASN A 621 -28.72 12.66 2.81
C ASN A 621 -28.45 14.05 3.41
N SER A 622 -27.27 14.61 3.16
CA SER A 622 -26.82 15.88 3.73
C SER A 622 -27.52 17.06 3.09
N ALA A 623 -27.91 18.04 3.91
CA ALA A 623 -28.41 19.32 3.42
C ALA A 623 -27.29 20.37 3.22
N VAL A 624 -26.04 20.01 3.53
CA VAL A 624 -24.89 20.90 3.37
C VAL A 624 -24.69 21.17 1.87
N PRO A 625 -24.69 22.44 1.43
CA PRO A 625 -24.64 22.79 0.02
C PRO A 625 -23.29 22.44 -0.62
N ARG A 626 -23.36 21.63 -1.69
CA ARG A 626 -22.35 21.34 -2.74
C ARG A 626 -20.98 20.78 -2.28
N VAL A 627 -20.31 20.16 -3.26
CA VAL A 627 -19.35 19.05 -3.09
C VAL A 627 -17.99 19.42 -3.70
N THR A 628 -17.43 20.58 -3.36
CA THR A 628 -15.99 20.78 -3.62
C THR A 628 -15.18 19.95 -2.60
N ILE A 629 -13.92 19.69 -2.91
CA ILE A 629 -13.04 18.98 -1.98
C ILE A 629 -12.81 19.82 -0.71
N ASP A 630 -12.68 21.14 -0.84
CA ASP A 630 -12.56 22.07 0.31
C ASP A 630 -13.80 22.00 1.22
N ASP A 631 -14.99 22.07 0.64
CA ASP A 631 -16.25 21.97 1.41
C ASP A 631 -16.33 20.65 2.19
N ALA A 632 -15.77 19.57 1.64
CA ALA A 632 -15.72 18.28 2.32
C ALA A 632 -14.87 18.32 3.59
N PHE A 633 -13.78 19.09 3.62
CA PHE A 633 -12.97 19.30 4.83
C PHE A 633 -13.66 20.28 5.78
N SER A 634 -14.10 21.42 5.25
CA SER A 634 -14.70 22.51 6.04
C SER A 634 -16.03 22.10 6.70
N ASN A 635 -16.78 21.19 6.07
CA ASN A 635 -18.06 20.67 6.58
C ASN A 635 -17.98 19.22 7.03
N ALA A 636 -16.81 18.71 7.40
CA ALA A 636 -16.70 17.39 8.01
C ALA A 636 -17.32 17.39 9.43
N SER A 637 -18.00 16.30 9.79
CA SER A 637 -18.47 16.11 11.18
C SER A 637 -17.30 16.13 12.16
N THR A 638 -17.54 16.74 13.32
CA THR A 638 -16.64 16.66 14.48
C THR A 638 -16.71 15.29 15.16
N ASP A 639 -17.80 14.54 14.97
CA ASP A 639 -17.91 13.16 15.43
C ASP A 639 -17.15 12.22 14.49
N LYS A 640 -15.93 11.86 14.90
CA LYS A 640 -15.08 10.89 14.21
C LYS A 640 -15.35 9.44 14.63
N SER A 641 -16.30 9.21 15.54
CA SER A 641 -16.65 7.87 16.00
C SER A 641 -17.47 7.09 14.98
N ALA A 642 -18.16 7.78 14.06
CA ALA A 642 -18.90 7.19 12.96
C ALA A 642 -18.21 7.40 11.61
N SER A 643 -18.31 6.40 10.72
CA SER A 643 -17.87 6.55 9.33
C SER A 643 -18.97 7.20 8.50
N GLY A 644 -18.57 8.05 7.55
CA GLY A 644 -19.42 8.53 6.46
C GLY A 644 -19.32 7.69 5.19
N ARG A 645 -18.59 6.57 5.24
CA ARG A 645 -18.46 5.62 4.13
C ARG A 645 -19.41 4.45 4.31
N GLU A 646 -19.86 3.89 3.19
CA GLU A 646 -20.69 2.68 3.17
C GLU A 646 -19.90 1.43 3.62
N ASP A 647 -18.57 1.44 3.48
CA ASP A 647 -17.68 0.37 3.95
C ASP A 647 -17.31 0.48 5.45
N GLY A 648 -17.81 1.50 6.15
CA GLY A 648 -17.59 1.70 7.58
C GLY A 648 -16.16 2.14 7.97
N LYS A 649 -15.27 2.38 7.00
CA LYS A 649 -13.86 2.71 7.28
C LYS A 649 -13.68 4.14 7.80
N LYS A 650 -12.71 4.36 8.69
CA LYS A 650 -12.41 5.64 9.37
C LYS A 650 -10.94 6.00 9.17
N ALA A 651 -10.63 7.30 9.06
CA ALA A 651 -9.28 7.75 8.70
C ALA A 651 -8.17 7.39 9.69
N GLN A 652 -8.49 7.37 10.99
CA GLN A 652 -7.52 7.10 12.04
C GLN A 652 -7.07 5.63 12.13
N PHE A 653 -7.74 4.70 11.44
CA PHE A 653 -7.42 3.27 11.51
C PHE A 653 -6.80 2.76 10.21
N ILE A 654 -6.03 1.68 10.33
CA ILE A 654 -5.42 0.97 9.21
C ILE A 654 -6.19 -0.33 8.98
N TYR A 655 -6.45 -0.67 7.72
CA TYR A 655 -7.27 -1.82 7.33
C TYR A 655 -6.44 -2.92 6.65
N GLN A 656 -7.02 -4.11 6.51
CA GLN A 656 -6.31 -5.24 5.90
C GLN A 656 -5.98 -5.01 4.41
N SER A 657 -6.83 -4.24 3.71
CA SER A 657 -6.82 -4.12 2.25
C SER A 657 -7.63 -2.90 1.78
N GLY A 658 -7.51 -2.54 0.50
CA GLY A 658 -8.26 -1.45 -0.13
C GLY A 658 -7.84 -0.05 0.32
N GLN A 659 -8.72 0.95 0.13
CA GLN A 659 -8.49 2.31 0.64
C GLN A 659 -8.36 2.28 2.17
N GLY A 660 -7.35 2.96 2.72
CA GLY A 660 -6.99 2.89 4.14
C GLY A 660 -6.31 1.58 4.55
N GLY A 661 -6.07 0.67 3.61
CA GLY A 661 -5.55 -0.67 3.89
C GLY A 661 -4.08 -0.88 3.55
N VAL A 662 -3.52 -1.99 4.01
CA VAL A 662 -2.11 -2.33 3.79
C VAL A 662 -1.88 -2.93 2.39
N ILE A 663 -0.84 -2.45 1.71
CA ILE A 663 -0.17 -3.16 0.62
C ILE A 663 1.10 -3.78 1.21
N ASP A 664 1.14 -5.10 1.30
CA ASP A 664 2.22 -5.86 1.97
C ASP A 664 3.37 -6.18 1.01
N TRP A 665 4.51 -5.50 1.19
CA TRP A 665 5.69 -5.65 0.33
C TRP A 665 6.68 -6.71 0.82
N ARG A 666 6.37 -7.42 1.90
CA ARG A 666 7.30 -8.38 2.51
C ARG A 666 7.47 -9.62 1.64
N LEU A 667 8.73 -9.93 1.36
CA LEU A 667 9.14 -11.09 0.59
C LEU A 667 10.00 -12.05 1.44
N PRO A 668 9.96 -13.36 1.15
CA PRO A 668 10.76 -14.34 1.86
C PRO A 668 12.25 -14.21 1.46
N ALA A 669 13.15 -14.43 2.42
CA ALA A 669 14.61 -14.44 2.19
C ALA A 669 15.10 -15.70 1.47
N ARG A 670 14.37 -16.82 1.62
CA ARG A 670 14.71 -18.09 0.99
C ARG A 670 14.54 -18.03 -0.53
N ASP A 671 15.26 -18.92 -1.22
CA ASP A 671 15.08 -19.09 -2.66
C ASP A 671 13.67 -19.61 -2.98
N MET A 672 12.96 -18.87 -3.84
CA MET A 672 11.61 -19.17 -4.30
C MET A 672 11.58 -19.70 -5.74
N SER A 673 12.72 -20.11 -6.29
CA SER A 673 12.80 -20.66 -7.64
C SER A 673 12.22 -22.09 -7.77
N GLY A 674 11.94 -22.80 -6.68
CA GLY A 674 11.40 -24.16 -6.72
C GLY A 674 10.02 -24.28 -7.39
N LYS A 675 9.81 -25.35 -8.16
CA LYS A 675 8.54 -25.66 -8.85
C LYS A 675 7.37 -25.80 -7.87
N GLU A 676 7.60 -26.42 -6.71
CA GLU A 676 6.58 -26.59 -5.68
C GLU A 676 6.13 -25.25 -5.09
N GLU A 677 7.05 -24.29 -4.94
CA GLU A 677 6.72 -22.95 -4.45
C GLU A 677 5.90 -22.18 -5.50
N ALA A 678 6.29 -22.26 -6.77
CA ALA A 678 5.52 -21.68 -7.88
C ALA A 678 4.12 -22.28 -7.99
N ALA A 679 3.96 -23.60 -7.85
CA ALA A 679 2.66 -24.26 -7.85
C ALA A 679 1.79 -23.81 -6.67
N LYS A 680 2.36 -23.65 -5.47
CA LYS A 680 1.61 -23.09 -4.31
C LYS A 680 1.15 -21.66 -4.57
N VAL A 681 2.00 -20.83 -5.19
CA VAL A 681 1.65 -19.45 -5.56
C VAL A 681 0.56 -19.45 -6.62
N PHE A 682 0.67 -20.28 -7.65
CA PHE A 682 -0.37 -20.42 -8.67
C PHE A 682 -1.73 -20.81 -8.07
N GLN A 683 -1.75 -21.77 -7.14
CA GLN A 683 -2.98 -22.15 -6.44
C GLN A 683 -3.56 -21.01 -5.60
N LYS A 684 -2.72 -20.15 -5.00
CA LYS A 684 -3.20 -18.92 -4.35
C LYS A 684 -3.79 -17.91 -5.34
N VAL A 685 -3.26 -17.86 -6.57
CA VAL A 685 -3.83 -17.01 -7.63
C VAL A 685 -5.22 -17.52 -7.99
N VAL A 686 -5.31 -18.81 -8.35
CA VAL A 686 -6.57 -19.48 -8.72
C VAL A 686 -7.63 -19.33 -7.63
N ASN A 687 -7.29 -19.53 -6.37
CA ASN A 687 -8.29 -19.46 -5.30
C ASN A 687 -8.61 -18.02 -4.81
N GLY A 688 -8.02 -17.00 -5.43
CA GLY A 688 -8.26 -15.59 -5.08
C GLY A 688 -7.65 -15.15 -3.75
N THR A 689 -6.64 -15.84 -3.22
CA THR A 689 -5.96 -15.47 -1.95
C THR A 689 -4.60 -14.83 -2.16
N TYR A 690 -4.02 -14.92 -3.36
CA TYR A 690 -2.84 -14.13 -3.72
C TYR A 690 -3.25 -12.68 -3.89
N LEU A 691 -2.74 -11.79 -3.03
CA LEU A 691 -3.09 -10.38 -3.05
C LEU A 691 -2.63 -9.75 -4.37
N GLY A 692 -3.60 -9.17 -5.09
CA GLY A 692 -3.32 -8.32 -6.25
C GLY A 692 -2.96 -6.90 -5.86
N VAL A 693 -2.50 -6.11 -6.82
CA VAL A 693 -2.33 -4.65 -6.69
C VAL A 693 -2.82 -4.00 -7.96
N GLU A 694 -3.67 -2.99 -7.83
CA GLU A 694 -4.12 -2.18 -8.95
C GLU A 694 -4.34 -0.72 -8.56
N LYS A 695 -4.30 0.18 -9.54
CA LYS A 695 -4.66 1.58 -9.38
C LYS A 695 -6.17 1.75 -9.34
N LEU A 696 -6.66 2.63 -8.47
CA LEU A 696 -8.07 2.99 -8.46
C LEU A 696 -8.44 3.72 -9.75
N THR A 697 -9.61 3.41 -10.30
CA THR A 697 -10.16 4.09 -11.48
C THR A 697 -11.04 5.25 -11.07
N PHE A 698 -10.93 6.36 -11.79
CA PHE A 698 -11.80 7.53 -11.71
C PHE A 698 -12.46 7.75 -13.07
N THR A 699 -13.78 7.85 -13.10
CA THR A 699 -14.56 8.04 -14.33
C THR A 699 -15.11 9.44 -14.40
N LYS A 700 -14.95 10.10 -15.55
CA LYS A 700 -15.53 11.41 -15.84
C LYS A 700 -16.25 11.40 -17.18
N VAL A 701 -17.43 12.01 -17.22
CA VAL A 701 -18.22 12.16 -18.43
C VAL A 701 -18.00 13.57 -18.97
N HIS A 702 -17.75 13.66 -20.27
CA HIS A 702 -17.67 14.91 -21.02
C HIS A 702 -18.76 14.90 -22.09
N GLY A 703 -19.31 16.07 -22.45
CA GLY A 703 -20.38 16.16 -23.45
C GLY A 703 -20.21 17.39 -24.35
N SER A 704 -20.65 17.26 -25.61
CA SER A 704 -20.74 18.38 -26.56
C SER A 704 -22.17 18.54 -27.06
N GLU A 705 -22.70 19.77 -26.97
CA GLU A 705 -24.00 20.18 -27.54
C GLU A 705 -23.95 20.28 -29.07
N GLN A 706 -22.77 20.57 -29.64
CA GLN A 706 -22.55 20.80 -31.08
C GLN A 706 -22.24 19.50 -31.84
N GLY A 707 -21.93 18.40 -31.14
CA GLY A 707 -21.47 17.13 -31.72
C GLY A 707 -20.01 17.21 -32.20
N VAL A 708 -19.34 16.05 -32.34
CA VAL A 708 -18.05 15.97 -33.03
C VAL A 708 -18.27 15.82 -34.53
N SER A 709 -17.43 16.49 -35.33
CA SER A 709 -17.43 16.26 -36.78
C SER A 709 -16.59 15.02 -37.11
N TYR A 710 -17.21 14.02 -37.73
CA TYR A 710 -16.49 12.90 -38.33
C TYR A 710 -15.61 13.40 -39.47
N GLN A 711 -14.32 13.08 -39.42
CA GLN A 711 -13.32 13.61 -40.35
C GLN A 711 -12.72 12.56 -41.28
N GLY A 712 -13.11 11.29 -41.13
CA GLY A 712 -12.66 10.20 -41.98
C GLY A 712 -11.94 9.10 -41.21
N ASN A 713 -11.20 8.29 -41.97
CA ASN A 713 -10.37 7.21 -41.47
C ASN A 713 -8.89 7.58 -41.63
N VAL A 714 -8.08 7.35 -40.60
CA VAL A 714 -6.63 7.49 -40.65
C VAL A 714 -6.04 6.16 -40.19
N SER A 715 -5.26 5.52 -41.05
CA SER A 715 -4.57 4.25 -40.76
C SER A 715 -5.47 3.14 -40.19
N GLY A 716 -6.70 3.00 -40.69
CA GLY A 716 -7.65 1.97 -40.23
C GLY A 716 -8.56 2.41 -39.07
N MET A 717 -8.30 3.55 -38.44
CA MET A 717 -9.03 4.05 -37.28
C MET A 717 -9.99 5.20 -37.61
N TYR A 718 -11.08 5.31 -36.87
CA TYR A 718 -12.04 6.39 -37.03
C TYR A 718 -11.60 7.64 -36.27
N LYS A 719 -11.69 8.81 -36.92
CA LYS A 719 -11.26 10.09 -36.38
C LYS A 719 -12.42 11.07 -36.19
N TRP A 720 -12.49 11.67 -35.01
CA TRP A 720 -13.44 12.73 -34.67
C TRP A 720 -12.74 13.97 -34.12
N ASN A 721 -13.23 15.15 -34.50
CA ASN A 721 -12.74 16.43 -33.98
C ASN A 721 -13.69 17.00 -32.94
N ALA A 722 -13.20 17.17 -31.71
CA ALA A 722 -13.83 17.91 -30.64
C ALA A 722 -13.26 19.32 -30.56
N VAL A 723 -14.12 20.34 -30.57
CA VAL A 723 -13.70 21.74 -30.36
C VAL A 723 -13.34 21.89 -28.88
N GLY A 724 -12.17 22.44 -28.59
CA GLY A 724 -11.56 22.48 -27.25
C GLY A 724 -12.27 23.33 -26.19
N VAL A 725 -13.52 23.72 -26.40
CA VAL A 725 -14.40 24.25 -25.35
C VAL A 725 -15.35 23.19 -24.79
N ASP A 726 -15.66 22.13 -25.55
CA ASP A 726 -16.62 21.08 -25.17
C ASP A 726 -15.95 19.84 -24.56
N PHE A 727 -14.70 19.56 -24.94
CA PHE A 727 -13.88 18.46 -24.38
C PHE A 727 -12.54 18.99 -23.89
N VAL A 728 -12.57 19.86 -22.90
CA VAL A 728 -11.35 20.29 -22.20
C VAL A 728 -10.87 19.14 -21.30
N ILE A 729 -10.03 18.25 -21.84
CA ILE A 729 -9.29 17.26 -21.03
C ILE A 729 -8.00 17.93 -20.56
N ASN A 730 -8.12 18.83 -19.58
CA ASN A 730 -6.98 19.56 -19.00
C ASN A 730 -6.31 18.82 -17.83
N GLU A 731 -6.67 17.56 -17.54
CA GLU A 731 -6.14 16.79 -16.40
C GLU A 731 -4.73 16.22 -16.64
N GLY A 732 -3.87 16.92 -17.39
CA GLY A 732 -2.49 16.49 -17.67
C GLY A 732 -2.36 15.33 -18.67
N ALA A 733 -3.46 14.74 -19.14
CA ALA A 733 -3.45 13.62 -20.10
C ALA A 733 -2.89 14.00 -21.49
N LEU A 734 -2.96 15.28 -21.87
CA LEU A 734 -2.34 15.83 -23.08
C LEU A 734 -1.38 16.94 -22.69
N GLY A 735 -0.29 16.54 -22.02
CA GLY A 735 0.83 17.43 -21.72
C GLY A 735 1.49 17.91 -23.01
N ALA A 736 1.19 19.15 -23.39
CA ALA A 736 1.72 19.87 -24.56
C ALA A 736 1.13 19.51 -25.93
N GLN A 737 1.19 20.54 -26.78
CA GLN A 737 0.84 20.52 -28.21
C GLN A 737 1.63 19.43 -28.95
N GLY A 738 0.96 18.51 -29.65
CA GLY A 738 1.58 17.38 -30.37
C GLY A 738 1.70 16.07 -29.58
N ALA A 739 1.12 15.97 -28.38
CA ALA A 739 1.16 14.77 -27.55
C ALA A 739 0.12 13.70 -27.96
N TYR A 740 0.53 12.43 -27.88
CA TYR A 740 -0.33 11.25 -27.98
C TYR A 740 -0.52 10.65 -26.59
N SER A 741 -1.75 10.30 -26.23
CA SER A 741 -2.02 9.59 -24.98
C SER A 741 -2.93 8.39 -25.24
N PRO A 742 -2.51 7.16 -24.90
CA PRO A 742 -3.43 6.03 -24.87
C PRO A 742 -4.45 6.30 -23.77
N VAL A 743 -5.73 6.34 -24.14
CA VAL A 743 -6.80 6.68 -23.21
C VAL A 743 -7.78 5.53 -23.15
N ILE A 744 -8.10 5.09 -21.94
CA ILE A 744 -9.15 4.11 -21.71
C ILE A 744 -10.47 4.87 -21.57
N GLY A 745 -11.38 4.68 -22.51
CA GLY A 745 -12.68 5.32 -22.46
C GLY A 745 -13.60 4.88 -23.59
N TRP A 746 -14.79 5.47 -23.61
CA TRP A 746 -15.78 5.19 -24.65
C TRP A 746 -16.37 6.47 -25.20
N LEU A 747 -16.48 6.52 -26.52
CA LEU A 747 -17.28 7.49 -27.24
C LEU A 747 -18.71 6.95 -27.34
N VAL A 748 -19.70 7.74 -26.92
CA VAL A 748 -21.08 7.30 -26.81
C VAL A 748 -22.01 8.31 -27.47
N GLN A 749 -22.83 7.84 -28.41
CA GLN A 749 -23.90 8.62 -29.02
C GLN A 749 -25.15 7.75 -29.10
N GLU A 750 -26.26 8.25 -28.57
CA GLU A 750 -27.50 7.48 -28.43
C GLU A 750 -27.24 6.15 -27.68
N SER A 751 -27.49 5.00 -28.32
CA SER A 751 -27.24 3.66 -27.76
C SER A 751 -25.93 3.02 -28.26
N LYS A 752 -25.10 3.76 -28.99
CA LYS A 752 -23.88 3.23 -29.63
C LYS A 752 -22.66 3.61 -28.83
N ILE A 753 -21.77 2.64 -28.61
CA ILE A 753 -20.60 2.75 -27.75
C ILE A 753 -19.38 2.32 -28.55
N PHE A 754 -18.37 3.17 -28.63
CA PHE A 754 -17.12 2.93 -29.34
C PHE A 754 -15.93 3.03 -28.37
N PRO A 755 -15.10 1.99 -28.24
CA PRO A 755 -13.90 2.09 -27.40
C PRO A 755 -12.91 3.08 -28.02
N VAL A 756 -12.43 4.01 -27.21
CA VAL A 756 -11.39 4.97 -27.59
C VAL A 756 -10.03 4.30 -27.44
N THR A 757 -9.17 4.50 -28.43
CA THR A 757 -7.82 3.90 -28.50
C THR A 757 -6.78 4.91 -28.04
N TYR A 758 -6.82 6.13 -28.59
CA TYR A 758 -5.96 7.23 -28.16
C TYR A 758 -6.56 8.59 -28.47
N MET A 759 -6.01 9.62 -27.84
CA MET A 759 -6.34 11.02 -28.08
C MET A 759 -5.12 11.79 -28.55
N PHE A 760 -5.34 12.80 -29.39
CA PHE A 760 -4.28 13.62 -29.96
C PHE A 760 -4.71 15.08 -30.12
N GLN A 761 -3.84 16.02 -29.76
CA GLN A 761 -4.05 17.44 -30.04
C GLN A 761 -2.92 17.97 -30.94
N ALA A 762 -3.30 18.45 -32.14
CA ALA A 762 -2.33 18.95 -33.12
C ALA A 762 -1.71 20.28 -32.67
N THR A 763 -0.45 20.51 -33.04
CA THR A 763 0.27 21.76 -32.74
C THR A 763 -0.45 22.99 -33.28
N ASN A 764 -0.63 24.00 -32.43
CA ASN A 764 -1.37 25.25 -32.68
C ASN A 764 -2.87 25.05 -32.95
N SER A 765 -3.46 23.93 -32.49
CA SER A 765 -4.89 23.66 -32.61
C SER A 765 -5.57 23.66 -31.25
N SER A 766 -6.74 24.28 -31.18
CA SER A 766 -7.70 24.11 -30.07
C SER A 766 -8.57 22.86 -30.24
N ILE A 767 -8.34 22.03 -31.26
CA ILE A 767 -9.16 20.85 -31.56
C ILE A 767 -8.48 19.59 -31.01
N THR A 768 -9.22 18.85 -30.19
CA THR A 768 -8.82 17.52 -29.73
C THR A 768 -9.36 16.47 -30.70
N GLN A 769 -8.49 15.57 -31.14
CA GLN A 769 -8.82 14.47 -32.03
C GLN A 769 -8.98 13.19 -31.22
N ILE A 770 -10.11 12.51 -31.40
CA ILE A 770 -10.43 11.23 -30.75
C ILE A 770 -10.34 10.13 -31.80
N TYR A 771 -9.61 9.07 -31.50
CA TYR A 771 -9.46 7.91 -32.36
C TYR A 771 -10.10 6.68 -31.71
N CYS A 772 -11.00 6.00 -32.44
CA CYS A 772 -11.61 4.75 -32.02
C CYS A 772 -11.37 3.64 -33.06
N GLY A 773 -11.06 2.43 -32.60
CA GLY A 773 -10.81 1.25 -33.44
C GLY A 773 -9.71 0.34 -32.87
N GLN A 774 -9.47 -0.84 -33.48
CA GLN A 774 -8.43 -1.75 -33.01
C GLN A 774 -7.03 -1.13 -33.11
N ASP A 775 -6.21 -1.37 -32.09
CA ASP A 775 -4.76 -1.18 -32.14
C ASP A 775 -4.18 -2.17 -33.14
N THR A 776 -3.83 -1.68 -34.32
CA THR A 776 -2.64 -2.03 -35.09
C THR A 776 -2.75 -1.35 -36.44
N TRP A 777 -1.60 -1.10 -37.05
CA TRP A 777 -1.36 -0.60 -38.40
C TRP A 777 -1.87 -1.57 -39.50
N SER A 778 -3.09 -2.07 -39.32
CA SER A 778 -3.80 -2.97 -40.20
C SER A 778 -4.68 -2.13 -41.13
N SER A 779 -4.39 -2.17 -42.43
CA SER A 779 -5.13 -1.47 -43.48
C SER A 779 -6.49 -2.13 -43.80
N ILE A 780 -6.98 -3.04 -42.95
CA ILE A 780 -8.20 -3.80 -43.20
C ILE A 780 -9.36 -3.17 -42.43
N LYS A 781 -10.40 -2.77 -43.19
CA LYS A 781 -11.61 -2.14 -42.65
C LYS A 781 -12.29 -3.03 -41.61
N PRO A 782 -12.70 -2.50 -40.44
CA PRO A 782 -13.81 -3.08 -39.70
C PRO A 782 -15.06 -2.94 -40.58
N ASN A 783 -15.62 -4.05 -41.01
CA ASN A 783 -16.82 -4.05 -41.82
C ASN A 783 -17.99 -3.50 -40.98
N GLY A 784 -18.61 -2.39 -41.38
CA GLY A 784 -19.91 -1.92 -40.84
C GLY A 784 -19.97 -0.64 -39.99
N VAL A 785 -18.85 -0.08 -39.51
CA VAL A 785 -18.89 0.94 -38.42
C VAL A 785 -19.12 2.40 -38.87
N VAL A 786 -18.97 2.73 -40.17
CA VAL A 786 -18.90 4.14 -40.64
C VAL A 786 -20.26 4.84 -40.79
N GLN A 787 -21.39 4.11 -40.81
CA GLN A 787 -22.71 4.70 -41.12
C GLN A 787 -23.57 5.04 -39.90
N ASP A 788 -23.06 4.84 -38.69
CA ASP A 788 -23.91 4.66 -37.52
C ASP A 788 -24.00 5.88 -36.58
N LEU A 789 -23.15 6.89 -36.73
CA LEU A 789 -23.25 8.13 -35.94
C LEU A 789 -24.06 9.20 -36.69
N VAL A 790 -25.02 9.81 -36.02
CA VAL A 790 -25.96 10.75 -36.61
C VAL A 790 -25.42 12.18 -36.45
N SER A 791 -25.34 12.91 -37.56
CA SER A 791 -24.96 14.32 -37.57
C SER A 791 -25.93 15.15 -36.70
N ASN A 792 -25.41 16.15 -35.96
CA ASN A 792 -26.16 17.03 -35.06
C ASN A 792 -26.88 16.34 -33.87
N LYS A 793 -26.36 15.20 -33.39
CA LYS A 793 -26.79 14.60 -32.12
C LYS A 793 -25.73 14.79 -31.03
N PRO A 794 -26.12 14.97 -29.76
CA PRO A 794 -25.18 15.04 -28.64
C PRO A 794 -24.28 13.81 -28.60
N ILE A 795 -23.03 14.02 -28.24
CA ILE A 795 -22.05 12.96 -28.07
C ILE A 795 -21.35 13.13 -26.75
N TYR A 796 -21.07 12.00 -26.12
CA TYR A 796 -20.44 11.94 -24.82
C TYR A 796 -19.14 11.15 -24.92
N PHE A 797 -18.16 11.58 -24.15
CA PHE A 797 -16.93 10.83 -23.93
C PHE A 797 -16.88 10.43 -22.46
N VAL A 798 -16.84 9.13 -22.21
CA VAL A 798 -16.64 8.56 -20.88
C VAL A 798 -15.16 8.25 -20.74
N HIS A 799 -14.49 9.01 -19.89
CA HIS A 799 -13.06 8.92 -19.67
C HIS A 799 -12.78 8.17 -18.36
N ASN A 800 -12.03 7.08 -18.45
CA ASN A 800 -11.53 6.36 -17.27
C ASN A 800 -10.05 6.65 -17.07
N ASN A 801 -9.74 7.36 -15.97
CA ASN A 801 -8.38 7.62 -15.54
C ASN A 801 -7.98 6.63 -14.44
N GLU A 802 -6.76 6.10 -14.53
CA GLU A 802 -6.12 5.50 -13.37
C GLU A 802 -5.59 6.61 -12.46
N THR A 803 -6.06 6.63 -11.23
CA THR A 803 -5.49 7.50 -10.20
C THR A 803 -4.08 7.01 -9.85
N ASN A 804 -3.23 7.89 -9.31
CA ASN A 804 -1.94 7.46 -8.75
C ASN A 804 -2.09 6.83 -7.35
N ILE A 805 -3.17 6.09 -7.09
CA ILE A 805 -3.43 5.44 -5.80
C ILE A 805 -3.60 3.95 -6.04
N SER A 806 -2.64 3.18 -5.57
CA SER A 806 -2.73 1.73 -5.59
C SER A 806 -3.50 1.19 -4.39
N VAL A 807 -4.20 0.08 -4.59
CA VAL A 807 -4.84 -0.72 -3.54
C VAL A 807 -4.49 -2.20 -3.74
N SER A 808 -4.52 -2.95 -2.64
CA SER A 808 -4.33 -4.40 -2.65
C SER A 808 -5.53 -5.11 -2.01
N GLY A 809 -5.74 -6.37 -2.38
CA GLY A 809 -6.81 -7.24 -1.84
C GLY A 809 -8.22 -6.69 -2.10
N ASN A 810 -9.13 -6.88 -1.13
CA ASN A 810 -10.49 -6.37 -1.22
C ASN A 810 -10.54 -4.84 -1.12
N PHE A 811 -11.22 -4.17 -2.04
CA PHE A 811 -11.39 -2.72 -2.04
C PHE A 811 -12.81 -2.30 -2.42
N THR A 812 -13.20 -1.08 -2.03
CA THR A 812 -14.51 -0.52 -2.35
C THR A 812 -14.46 0.11 -3.73
N THR A 813 -15.35 -0.30 -4.63
CA THR A 813 -15.50 0.27 -5.97
C THR A 813 -16.93 0.76 -6.19
N LEU A 814 -17.10 1.68 -7.14
CA LEU A 814 -18.41 2.20 -7.51
C LEU A 814 -18.72 1.93 -8.99
N ASP A 815 -20.00 1.71 -9.28
CA ASP A 815 -20.53 1.71 -10.64
C ASP A 815 -21.64 2.76 -10.79
N VAL A 816 -21.56 3.59 -11.82
CA VAL A 816 -22.56 4.62 -12.14
C VAL A 816 -23.48 4.14 -13.26
N ILE A 817 -24.78 4.31 -13.03
CA ILE A 817 -25.87 3.92 -13.93
C ILE A 817 -26.71 5.16 -14.26
N GLY A 818 -27.05 5.33 -15.54
CA GLY A 818 -27.91 6.41 -16.02
C GLY A 818 -27.52 6.85 -17.42
N SER A 819 -28.35 7.68 -18.04
CA SER A 819 -27.97 8.34 -19.30
C SER A 819 -26.85 9.36 -19.05
N LEU A 820 -25.92 9.44 -19.99
CA LEU A 820 -24.74 10.30 -19.86
C LEU A 820 -25.09 11.79 -19.73
N GLU A 821 -26.16 12.23 -20.39
CA GLU A 821 -26.74 13.57 -20.23
C GLU A 821 -27.09 13.87 -18.77
N ARG A 822 -27.78 12.94 -18.11
CA ARG A 822 -28.25 13.13 -16.73
C ARG A 822 -27.12 12.98 -15.71
N ILE A 823 -26.17 12.08 -15.97
CA ILE A 823 -24.95 11.97 -15.16
C ILE A 823 -24.19 13.30 -15.19
N LEU A 824 -24.00 13.88 -16.39
CA LEU A 824 -23.34 15.17 -16.56
C LEU A 824 -24.14 16.33 -15.92
N ALA A 825 -25.46 16.29 -15.99
CA ALA A 825 -26.34 17.30 -15.39
C ALA A 825 -26.52 17.14 -13.87
N THR A 826 -26.05 16.04 -13.26
CA THR A 826 -26.14 15.80 -11.82
C THR A 826 -24.92 16.40 -11.12
N PRO A 827 -25.04 17.48 -10.31
CA PRO A 827 -23.89 18.21 -9.79
C PRO A 827 -22.89 17.36 -8.98
N ALA A 828 -23.37 16.34 -8.24
CA ALA A 828 -22.53 15.44 -7.46
C ALA A 828 -21.72 14.42 -8.30
N LEU A 829 -21.95 14.35 -9.61
CA LEU A 829 -21.28 13.44 -10.56
C LEU A 829 -20.69 14.17 -11.76
N ALA A 830 -21.05 15.43 -12.00
CA ALA A 830 -20.58 16.25 -13.13
C ALA A 830 -19.05 16.38 -13.19
N ASN A 831 -18.37 16.33 -12.04
CA ASN A 831 -16.91 16.39 -11.94
C ASN A 831 -16.24 15.01 -11.96
N GLY A 832 -17.00 13.95 -12.24
CA GLY A 832 -16.55 12.57 -12.19
C GLY A 832 -16.75 11.93 -10.81
N CYS A 833 -16.42 10.65 -10.74
CA CYS A 833 -16.52 9.84 -9.53
C CYS A 833 -15.48 8.72 -9.55
N MET A 834 -15.09 8.25 -8.37
CA MET A 834 -14.33 7.00 -8.28
C MET A 834 -15.17 5.85 -8.82
N GLY A 835 -14.58 4.93 -9.58
CA GLY A 835 -15.29 3.77 -10.13
C GLY A 835 -15.43 3.82 -11.64
N ARG A 836 -16.45 3.11 -12.17
CA ARG A 836 -16.71 2.96 -13.61
C ARG A 836 -18.15 3.31 -13.96
N TRP A 837 -18.39 3.68 -15.21
CA TRP A 837 -19.73 3.75 -15.78
C TRP A 837 -20.11 2.37 -16.34
N ILE A 838 -21.39 1.97 -16.20
CA ILE A 838 -21.91 0.74 -16.82
C ILE A 838 -22.41 1.06 -18.24
N PRO A 839 -21.70 0.60 -19.30
CA PRO A 839 -22.09 0.87 -20.68
C PRO A 839 -23.39 0.18 -21.11
N ASP A 840 -23.59 -1.06 -20.66
CA ASP A 840 -24.70 -1.94 -21.06
C ASP A 840 -25.92 -1.83 -20.13
N TRP A 841 -26.26 -0.62 -19.69
CA TRP A 841 -27.42 -0.43 -18.82
C TRP A 841 -28.72 -0.36 -19.63
N THR A 842 -29.74 -1.09 -19.18
CA THR A 842 -31.09 -1.04 -19.78
C THR A 842 -32.08 -0.42 -18.79
N PRO A 843 -32.73 0.73 -19.08
CA PRO A 843 -33.54 1.47 -18.12
C PRO A 843 -34.64 0.66 -17.40
N THR A 844 -35.21 -0.32 -18.10
CA THR A 844 -36.32 -1.14 -17.60
C THR A 844 -35.88 -2.48 -16.99
N ALA A 845 -34.60 -2.83 -17.06
CA ALA A 845 -34.13 -4.11 -16.53
C ALA A 845 -34.17 -4.13 -14.99
N PRO A 846 -34.64 -5.24 -14.37
CA PRO A 846 -34.68 -5.39 -12.90
C PRO A 846 -33.28 -5.44 -12.25
N SER A 847 -32.25 -5.72 -13.05
CA SER A 847 -30.87 -5.87 -12.58
C SER A 847 -29.89 -5.47 -13.67
N GLN A 848 -28.76 -4.88 -13.28
CA GLN A 848 -27.68 -4.45 -14.20
C GLN A 848 -26.38 -5.21 -13.92
N PRO A 849 -25.56 -5.48 -14.95
CA PRO A 849 -24.24 -6.06 -14.74
C PRO A 849 -23.32 -5.07 -13.99
N MET A 850 -22.56 -5.59 -13.04
CA MET A 850 -21.48 -4.84 -12.39
C MET A 850 -20.20 -4.95 -13.20
N THR A 851 -19.37 -3.90 -13.20
CA THR A 851 -18.14 -3.84 -14.01
C THR A 851 -17.00 -4.67 -13.42
N ARG A 852 -17.06 -4.98 -12.13
CA ARG A 852 -16.08 -5.81 -11.40
C ARG A 852 -16.75 -6.99 -10.74
N LYS A 853 -15.97 -8.04 -10.44
CA LYS A 853 -16.50 -9.16 -9.67
C LYS A 853 -16.91 -8.69 -8.28
N TRP A 854 -18.18 -8.89 -7.92
CA TRP A 854 -18.63 -8.74 -6.55
C TRP A 854 -18.17 -9.93 -5.70
N VAL A 855 -17.29 -9.67 -4.74
CA VAL A 855 -16.61 -10.73 -3.97
C VAL A 855 -17.21 -10.97 -2.58
N SER A 856 -17.80 -9.95 -1.94
CA SER A 856 -18.41 -10.07 -0.61
C SER A 856 -19.22 -8.82 -0.23
N GLY A 857 -19.95 -8.90 0.89
CA GLY A 857 -20.61 -7.75 1.52
C GLY A 857 -21.92 -7.33 0.85
N ASN A 858 -22.50 -6.23 1.33
CA ASN A 858 -23.72 -5.65 0.78
C ASN A 858 -23.41 -4.77 -0.43
N ILE A 859 -24.38 -4.62 -1.33
CA ILE A 859 -24.35 -3.62 -2.40
C ILE A 859 -25.15 -2.42 -1.91
N ALA A 860 -24.47 -1.29 -1.67
CA ALA A 860 -25.14 -0.04 -1.32
C ALA A 860 -25.56 0.69 -2.61
N LYS A 861 -26.82 1.16 -2.64
CA LYS A 861 -27.42 1.80 -3.81
C LYS A 861 -27.97 3.17 -3.43
N THR A 862 -27.39 4.21 -4.00
CA THR A 862 -27.92 5.58 -3.92
C THR A 862 -28.45 5.98 -5.30
N HIS A 863 -29.57 6.70 -5.33
CA HIS A 863 -30.17 7.14 -6.59
C HIS A 863 -30.86 8.48 -6.48
N THR A 864 -31.02 9.14 -7.63
CA THR A 864 -31.76 10.40 -7.78
C THR A 864 -32.58 10.37 -9.08
N SER A 865 -33.79 10.90 -9.01
CA SER A 865 -34.68 11.12 -10.17
C SER A 865 -34.81 12.60 -10.56
N ASP A 866 -34.23 13.51 -9.77
CA ASP A 866 -34.37 14.97 -9.88
C ASP A 866 -33.01 15.68 -10.06
N LEU A 867 -32.07 15.01 -10.73
CA LEU A 867 -30.72 15.53 -11.03
C LEU A 867 -29.92 15.90 -9.78
N GLY A 868 -30.11 15.16 -8.68
CA GLY A 868 -29.40 15.34 -7.43
C GLY A 868 -30.00 16.37 -6.48
N GLY A 869 -31.21 16.89 -6.77
CA GLY A 869 -31.97 17.72 -5.83
C GLY A 869 -32.32 16.96 -4.55
N SER A 870 -32.59 15.67 -4.67
CA SER A 870 -32.71 14.72 -3.58
C SER A 870 -32.06 13.39 -3.96
N TRP A 871 -31.47 12.73 -2.97
CA TRP A 871 -31.03 11.34 -3.11
C TRP A 871 -31.80 10.45 -2.17
N SER A 872 -32.06 9.24 -2.64
CA SER A 872 -32.60 8.17 -1.84
C SER A 872 -31.58 7.05 -1.75
N ASN A 873 -31.44 6.51 -0.55
CA ASN A 873 -30.71 5.27 -0.31
C ASN A 873 -31.73 4.19 0.03
N THR A 874 -31.76 3.14 -0.77
CA THR A 874 -32.53 1.94 -0.41
C THR A 874 -31.54 0.96 0.17
N ALA A 875 -31.64 0.72 1.48
CA ALA A 875 -30.77 -0.26 2.13
C ALA A 875 -30.94 -1.64 1.47
N ASN A 876 -29.81 -2.22 1.09
CA ASN A 876 -29.61 -3.65 0.87
C ASN A 876 -30.63 -4.35 -0.06
N THR A 877 -30.59 -4.04 -1.37
CA THR A 877 -31.23 -4.90 -2.37
C THR A 877 -30.16 -5.86 -2.91
N GLY A 878 -30.34 -7.16 -2.67
CA GLY A 878 -29.38 -8.20 -3.06
C GLY A 878 -28.94 -8.11 -4.51
N GLY A 879 -27.80 -8.72 -4.81
CA GLY A 879 -27.37 -9.01 -6.18
C GLY A 879 -27.33 -10.52 -6.40
N ASP A 880 -27.06 -10.92 -7.63
CA ASP A 880 -26.76 -12.29 -7.97
C ASP A 880 -25.26 -12.42 -8.24
N SER A 881 -24.57 -13.11 -7.34
CA SER A 881 -23.12 -13.34 -7.45
C SER A 881 -22.76 -14.31 -8.57
N VAL A 882 -23.71 -15.12 -9.05
CA VAL A 882 -23.54 -15.99 -10.22
C VAL A 882 -23.49 -15.16 -11.49
N THR A 883 -24.54 -14.36 -11.74
CA THR A 883 -24.61 -13.54 -12.96
C THR A 883 -23.87 -12.21 -12.87
N ASN A 884 -23.29 -11.90 -11.70
CA ASN A 884 -22.61 -10.65 -11.37
C ASN A 884 -23.49 -9.41 -11.63
N LYS A 885 -24.76 -9.50 -11.26
CA LYS A 885 -25.75 -8.42 -11.45
C LYS A 885 -26.24 -7.86 -10.13
N ALA A 886 -26.41 -6.54 -10.06
CA ALA A 886 -27.03 -5.86 -8.93
C ALA A 886 -28.50 -5.55 -9.26
N ASN A 887 -29.40 -5.76 -8.29
CA ASN A 887 -30.79 -5.34 -8.44
C ASN A 887 -30.88 -3.81 -8.47
N THR A 888 -31.50 -3.27 -9.52
CA THR A 888 -31.65 -1.82 -9.68
C THR A 888 -33.01 -1.34 -9.22
N TYR A 889 -33.07 -0.09 -8.76
CA TYR A 889 -34.37 0.56 -8.58
C TYR A 889 -35.00 0.75 -9.96
N GLN A 890 -36.19 0.18 -10.16
CA GLN A 890 -36.93 0.27 -11.42
C GLN A 890 -37.68 1.60 -11.46
N ASN A 891 -37.47 2.37 -12.52
CA ASN A 891 -38.39 3.41 -12.94
C ASN A 891 -38.82 3.09 -14.37
N SER A 892 -40.09 3.31 -14.72
CA SER A 892 -40.61 3.15 -16.07
C SER A 892 -39.99 4.13 -17.07
N ASP A 893 -39.35 5.19 -16.57
CA ASP A 893 -38.73 6.26 -17.36
C ASP A 893 -37.20 6.30 -17.18
N ALA A 894 -36.47 6.63 -18.25
CA ALA A 894 -35.00 6.78 -18.27
C ALA A 894 -34.46 8.00 -17.47
N SER A 895 -35.21 8.47 -16.47
CA SER A 895 -34.94 9.68 -15.67
C SER A 895 -34.06 9.41 -14.43
N LEU A 896 -33.57 8.20 -14.23
CA LEU A 896 -32.84 7.83 -13.02
C LEU A 896 -31.32 7.88 -13.21
N VAL A 897 -30.60 8.38 -12.20
CA VAL A 897 -29.15 8.19 -12.03
C VAL A 897 -28.91 7.42 -10.73
N GLN A 898 -28.05 6.40 -10.78
CA GLN A 898 -27.74 5.54 -9.62
C GLN A 898 -26.23 5.37 -9.46
N VAL A 899 -25.80 5.21 -8.21
CA VAL A 899 -24.44 4.80 -7.84
C VAL A 899 -24.55 3.53 -7.03
N LEU A 900 -23.90 2.47 -7.52
CA LEU A 900 -23.73 1.21 -6.82
C LEU A 900 -22.36 1.22 -6.13
N SER A 901 -22.30 0.83 -4.87
CA SER A 901 -21.05 0.67 -4.11
C SER A 901 -20.96 -0.77 -3.61
N TYR A 902 -19.85 -1.44 -3.93
CA TYR A 902 -19.61 -2.84 -3.56
C TYR A 902 -18.12 -3.15 -3.43
N THR A 903 -17.82 -4.32 -2.87
CA THR A 903 -16.44 -4.81 -2.72
C THR A 903 -16.03 -5.62 -3.94
N ALA A 904 -14.90 -5.23 -4.53
CA ALA A 904 -14.17 -5.96 -5.57
C ALA A 904 -12.78 -6.39 -5.05
N PHE A 905 -12.09 -7.24 -5.80
CA PHE A 905 -10.73 -7.70 -5.47
C PHE A 905 -9.70 -7.10 -6.44
N ALA A 906 -8.57 -6.64 -5.91
CA ALA A 906 -7.49 -6.07 -6.69
C ALA A 906 -6.96 -7.08 -7.73
N LYS A 907 -6.68 -6.63 -8.96
CA LYS A 907 -6.14 -7.50 -10.02
C LYS A 907 -4.85 -8.21 -9.58
N GLN A 908 -4.84 -9.53 -9.75
CA GLN A 908 -3.72 -10.39 -9.37
C GLN A 908 -2.58 -10.36 -10.40
N THR A 909 -2.88 -9.92 -11.60
CA THR A 909 -1.98 -9.89 -12.75
C THR A 909 -1.97 -8.50 -13.40
N LYS A 910 -0.91 -8.25 -14.16
CA LYS A 910 -0.74 -7.09 -15.03
C LYS A 910 -0.20 -7.54 -16.38
N SER A 911 -0.48 -6.77 -17.43
CA SER A 911 0.04 -6.99 -18.77
C SER A 911 1.57 -7.12 -18.76
N SER A 912 2.09 -8.07 -19.54
CA SER A 912 3.52 -8.38 -19.59
C SER A 912 3.96 -8.84 -20.99
N VAL A 913 5.21 -9.29 -21.08
CA VAL A 913 5.82 -9.84 -22.30
C VAL A 913 6.17 -11.31 -22.09
N ASN A 914 6.45 -12.05 -23.16
CA ASN A 914 6.94 -13.42 -23.10
C ASN A 914 8.33 -13.46 -22.47
N LYS A 915 8.40 -13.84 -21.19
CA LYS A 915 9.65 -13.85 -20.42
C LYS A 915 10.40 -15.17 -20.59
N SER A 916 11.72 -15.12 -20.45
CA SER A 916 12.53 -16.34 -20.39
C SER A 916 12.09 -17.20 -19.20
N VAL A 917 11.90 -18.48 -19.45
CA VAL A 917 11.46 -19.44 -18.44
C VAL A 917 12.59 -19.69 -17.43
N LEU A 918 12.32 -19.37 -16.16
CA LEU A 918 13.22 -19.70 -15.05
C LEU A 918 13.23 -21.22 -14.85
N ASN A 919 14.39 -21.82 -14.58
CA ASN A 919 14.54 -23.27 -14.33
C ASN A 919 14.10 -24.21 -15.47
N GLY A 920 14.08 -23.73 -16.71
CA GLY A 920 13.91 -24.60 -17.86
C GLY A 920 12.55 -25.31 -17.83
N SER A 921 12.50 -26.63 -18.07
CA SER A 921 11.24 -27.40 -18.11
C SER A 921 10.54 -27.43 -16.76
N GLU A 922 11.30 -27.41 -15.65
CA GLU A 922 10.74 -27.43 -14.30
C GLU A 922 10.01 -26.16 -13.91
N GLY A 923 10.28 -25.05 -14.60
CA GLY A 923 9.57 -23.79 -14.40
C GLY A 923 8.28 -23.65 -15.19
N VAL A 924 7.85 -24.66 -15.95
CA VAL A 924 6.59 -24.63 -16.71
C VAL A 924 5.55 -25.48 -15.99
N GLY A 925 4.36 -24.92 -15.78
CA GLY A 925 3.21 -25.62 -15.21
C GLY A 925 2.32 -26.29 -16.26
N ASP A 926 1.18 -26.78 -15.80
CA ASP A 926 0.09 -27.23 -16.66
C ASP A 926 -0.85 -26.06 -17.05
N VAL A 927 -1.76 -26.32 -18.01
CA VAL A 927 -2.74 -25.34 -18.45
C VAL A 927 -3.99 -25.41 -17.58
N TYR A 928 -4.44 -24.28 -17.06
CA TYR A 928 -5.67 -24.14 -16.28
C TYR A 928 -6.76 -23.49 -17.13
N ALA A 929 -7.91 -24.14 -17.25
CA ALA A 929 -9.07 -23.62 -17.96
C ALA A 929 -10.27 -23.43 -17.02
N MET A 930 -11.05 -22.36 -17.17
CA MET A 930 -12.09 -21.98 -16.20
C MET A 930 -13.16 -21.03 -16.78
N ASP A 931 -14.43 -21.23 -16.40
CA ASP A 931 -15.58 -20.38 -16.76
C ASP A 931 -16.52 -20.04 -15.58
N ARG A 932 -16.24 -20.51 -14.35
CA ARG A 932 -17.18 -20.40 -13.22
C ARG A 932 -17.15 -19.08 -12.43
N TYR A 933 -18.28 -18.72 -11.83
CA TYR A 933 -18.46 -17.46 -11.10
C TYR A 933 -17.74 -17.36 -9.73
N THR A 934 -17.25 -18.44 -9.14
CA THR A 934 -16.70 -18.43 -7.77
C THR A 934 -15.26 -17.96 -7.72
N THR A 935 -14.94 -17.11 -6.73
CA THR A 935 -13.58 -16.59 -6.52
C THR A 935 -12.57 -17.68 -6.19
N PHE A 936 -12.96 -18.69 -5.40
CA PHE A 936 -12.11 -19.82 -5.03
C PHE A 936 -11.73 -20.74 -6.21
N ASN A 937 -12.42 -20.65 -7.35
CA ASN A 937 -12.08 -21.43 -8.55
C ASN A 937 -11.38 -20.59 -9.63
N GLY A 938 -11.16 -19.28 -9.42
CA GLY A 938 -10.44 -18.44 -10.36
C GLY A 938 -11.24 -17.32 -10.99
N ALA A 939 -12.44 -16.96 -10.48
CA ALA A 939 -13.19 -15.85 -11.06
C ALA A 939 -12.41 -14.52 -11.06
N SER A 940 -11.70 -14.22 -9.96
CA SER A 940 -10.83 -13.03 -9.87
C SER A 940 -9.61 -13.13 -10.78
N PHE A 941 -9.08 -14.34 -10.97
CA PHE A 941 -7.95 -14.59 -11.88
C PHE A 941 -8.37 -14.37 -13.34
N VAL A 942 -9.49 -14.93 -13.77
CA VAL A 942 -10.07 -14.70 -15.11
C VAL A 942 -10.33 -13.20 -15.34
N GLU A 943 -10.98 -12.53 -14.39
CA GLU A 943 -11.22 -11.07 -14.47
C GLU A 943 -9.91 -10.29 -14.60
N SER A 944 -8.86 -10.71 -13.88
CA SER A 944 -7.55 -10.08 -13.94
C SER A 944 -6.91 -10.15 -15.33
N LEU A 945 -7.00 -11.32 -15.99
CA LEU A 945 -6.42 -11.57 -17.31
C LEU A 945 -7.20 -10.87 -18.44
N ILE A 946 -8.52 -11.03 -18.49
CA ILE A 946 -9.32 -10.62 -19.67
C ILE A 946 -10.25 -9.44 -19.42
N GLY A 947 -10.34 -8.94 -18.17
CA GLY A 947 -11.23 -7.84 -17.80
C GLY A 947 -12.73 -8.19 -17.84
N LYS A 948 -13.09 -9.47 -17.96
CA LYS A 948 -14.46 -9.98 -18.00
C LYS A 948 -14.71 -10.92 -16.82
N VAL A 949 -15.92 -10.86 -16.26
CA VAL A 949 -16.30 -11.66 -15.08
C VAL A 949 -16.97 -12.97 -15.52
N PRO A 950 -16.46 -14.15 -15.15
CA PRO A 950 -17.13 -15.43 -15.41
C PRO A 950 -18.43 -15.55 -14.60
N THR A 951 -19.45 -16.17 -15.21
CA THR A 951 -20.83 -16.23 -14.68
C THR A 951 -21.49 -17.62 -14.76
N SER A 952 -20.76 -18.65 -15.18
CA SER A 952 -21.30 -20.02 -15.28
C SER A 952 -21.43 -20.69 -13.91
N ALA A 953 -22.53 -21.39 -13.68
CA ALA A 953 -22.79 -22.21 -12.48
C ALA A 953 -22.70 -23.72 -12.74
N SER A 954 -22.23 -24.15 -13.92
CA SER A 954 -22.16 -25.57 -14.32
C SER A 954 -21.28 -26.42 -13.39
N GLN A 955 -21.37 -27.75 -13.40
CA GLN A 955 -20.69 -28.59 -12.38
C GLN A 955 -19.18 -28.72 -12.62
N ARG A 956 -18.72 -29.06 -13.83
CA ARG A 956 -17.28 -29.14 -14.17
C ARG A 956 -16.84 -27.92 -14.96
N THR A 957 -16.53 -26.87 -14.21
CA THR A 957 -16.29 -25.51 -14.73
C THR A 957 -14.85 -25.04 -14.56
N TYR A 958 -13.96 -25.95 -14.20
CA TYR A 958 -12.52 -25.80 -14.32
C TYR A 958 -11.87 -27.11 -14.78
N ALA A 959 -10.71 -27.02 -15.42
CA ALA A 959 -9.92 -28.16 -15.85
C ALA A 959 -8.42 -27.85 -15.74
N GLU A 960 -7.68 -28.80 -15.17
CA GLU A 960 -6.21 -28.85 -15.29
C GLU A 960 -5.89 -29.76 -16.48
N LEU A 961 -5.31 -29.17 -17.52
CA LEU A 961 -5.00 -29.81 -18.79
C LEU A 961 -3.49 -30.06 -18.81
N MET A 962 -3.10 -31.34 -18.89
CA MET A 962 -1.69 -31.71 -18.88
C MET A 962 -0.99 -31.10 -20.09
N LEU A 963 0.16 -30.49 -19.84
CA LEU A 963 1.04 -30.00 -20.89
C LEU A 963 1.53 -31.18 -21.75
N GLN A 964 1.38 -31.09 -23.07
CA GLN A 964 1.88 -32.10 -24.01
C GLN A 964 3.23 -31.69 -24.62
N GLU A 965 3.34 -30.43 -25.04
CA GLU A 965 4.56 -29.88 -25.62
C GLU A 965 4.71 -28.42 -25.21
N ALA A 966 5.95 -28.03 -24.89
CA ALA A 966 6.34 -26.64 -24.69
C ALA A 966 7.76 -26.43 -25.26
N THR A 967 7.83 -25.95 -26.50
CA THR A 967 9.11 -25.64 -27.13
C THR A 967 9.58 -24.24 -26.72
N LYS A 968 10.90 -24.05 -26.72
CA LYS A 968 11.54 -22.81 -26.32
C LYS A 968 12.43 -22.26 -27.42
N THR A 969 12.52 -20.94 -27.50
CA THR A 969 13.51 -20.27 -28.32
C THR A 969 14.91 -20.39 -27.70
N ASN A 970 15.93 -19.95 -28.43
CA ASN A 970 17.30 -19.84 -27.90
C ASN A 970 17.39 -18.86 -26.71
N GLU A 971 16.45 -17.91 -26.59
CA GLU A 971 16.34 -17.01 -25.44
C GLU A 971 15.60 -17.65 -24.25
N SER A 972 15.31 -18.96 -24.32
CA SER A 972 14.55 -19.71 -23.32
C SER A 972 13.10 -19.20 -23.11
N LYS A 973 12.54 -18.47 -24.08
CA LYS A 973 11.13 -18.05 -24.09
C LYS A 973 10.26 -19.14 -24.70
N LEU A 974 9.00 -19.25 -24.29
CA LEU A 974 8.07 -20.22 -24.90
C LEU A 974 7.75 -19.83 -26.34
N ALA A 975 7.73 -20.79 -27.26
CA ALA A 975 7.49 -20.56 -28.69
C ALA A 975 6.27 -21.32 -29.21
N PHE A 976 6.06 -22.55 -28.74
CA PHE A 976 4.93 -23.39 -29.12
C PHE A 976 4.48 -24.21 -27.92
N VAL A 977 3.16 -24.25 -27.67
CA VAL A 977 2.56 -24.88 -26.49
C VAL A 977 1.32 -25.66 -26.88
N THR A 978 1.25 -26.93 -26.49
CA THR A 978 0.07 -27.80 -26.65
C THR A 978 -0.30 -28.49 -25.34
N HIS A 979 -1.58 -28.83 -25.19
CA HIS A 979 -2.13 -29.46 -24.00
C HIS A 979 -3.11 -30.58 -24.33
N THR A 980 -3.46 -31.41 -23.34
CA THR A 980 -4.54 -32.39 -23.50
C THR A 980 -5.88 -31.74 -23.80
N ALA A 981 -6.77 -32.47 -24.48
CA ALA A 981 -8.10 -31.98 -24.86
C ALA A 981 -8.88 -31.34 -23.69
N LEU A 982 -9.55 -30.23 -23.97
CA LEU A 982 -10.39 -29.51 -23.01
C LEU A 982 -11.51 -30.40 -22.43
N THR A 983 -11.74 -30.29 -21.12
CA THR A 983 -12.76 -31.07 -20.40
C THR A 983 -13.79 -30.21 -19.65
N LEU A 984 -13.92 -28.92 -20.01
CA LEU A 984 -14.95 -28.04 -19.46
C LEU A 984 -16.35 -28.45 -19.94
N ASP A 985 -17.32 -28.40 -19.03
CA ASP A 985 -18.72 -28.62 -19.35
C ASP A 985 -19.29 -27.48 -20.22
N THR A 986 -20.50 -27.71 -20.75
CA THR A 986 -21.32 -26.63 -21.30
C THR A 986 -21.63 -25.60 -20.19
N PRO A 987 -21.41 -24.30 -20.42
CA PRO A 987 -21.71 -23.27 -19.44
C PRO A 987 -23.24 -23.09 -19.30
N THR A 988 -23.69 -22.61 -18.15
CA THR A 988 -25.12 -22.38 -17.88
C THR A 988 -25.69 -21.14 -18.59
N ASN A 989 -24.82 -20.30 -19.15
CA ASN A 989 -25.12 -19.03 -19.82
C ASN A 989 -23.94 -18.65 -20.73
N ASN A 990 -23.96 -17.45 -21.31
CA ASN A 990 -22.86 -16.90 -22.13
C ASN A 990 -21.68 -16.43 -21.27
N SER A 991 -21.19 -17.30 -20.38
CA SER A 991 -20.08 -16.98 -19.49
C SER A 991 -18.79 -16.80 -20.29
N PRO A 992 -17.99 -15.75 -20.01
CA PRO A 992 -16.63 -15.69 -20.50
C PRO A 992 -15.80 -16.79 -19.83
N ALA A 993 -14.77 -17.26 -20.52
CA ALA A 993 -13.86 -18.28 -20.03
C ALA A 993 -12.43 -18.01 -20.49
N VAL A 994 -11.48 -18.62 -19.81
CA VAL A 994 -10.05 -18.53 -20.16
C VAL A 994 -9.41 -19.90 -20.06
N LYS A 995 -8.37 -20.12 -20.87
CA LYS A 995 -7.32 -21.11 -20.58
C LYS A 995 -5.99 -20.39 -20.44
N ALA A 996 -5.21 -20.75 -19.43
CA ALA A 996 -3.96 -20.09 -19.09
C ALA A 996 -2.86 -21.11 -18.72
N LEU A 997 -1.70 -21.01 -19.37
CA LEU A 997 -0.46 -21.66 -18.96
C LEU A 997 0.30 -20.71 -18.04
N TRP A 998 0.82 -21.21 -16.92
CA TRP A 998 1.77 -20.45 -16.11
C TRP A 998 3.20 -20.98 -16.28
N HIS A 999 4.17 -20.08 -16.23
CA HIS A 999 5.57 -20.44 -16.05
C HIS A 999 6.30 -19.45 -15.13
N GLN A 1000 7.35 -19.93 -14.46
CA GLN A 1000 8.21 -19.09 -13.65
C GLN A 1000 9.04 -18.17 -14.54
N ALA A 1001 9.20 -16.93 -14.07
CA ALA A 1001 10.11 -15.94 -14.63
C ALA A 1001 10.81 -15.18 -13.50
N SER A 1002 11.85 -14.43 -13.85
CA SER A 1002 12.59 -13.60 -12.89
C SER A 1002 12.80 -12.20 -13.45
N ASN A 1003 12.42 -11.18 -12.67
CA ASN A 1003 12.71 -9.77 -12.93
C ASN A 1003 13.77 -9.30 -11.91
N ASN A 1004 15.01 -9.06 -12.34
CA ASN A 1004 16.08 -8.60 -11.43
C ASN A 1004 16.21 -9.43 -10.13
N ARG A 1005 16.20 -10.77 -10.26
CA ARG A 1005 16.20 -11.76 -9.17
C ARG A 1005 14.93 -11.84 -8.31
N GLN A 1006 13.87 -11.10 -8.64
CA GLN A 1006 12.54 -11.36 -8.07
C GLN A 1006 11.78 -12.38 -8.90
N ALA A 1007 11.32 -13.44 -8.25
CA ALA A 1007 10.52 -14.49 -8.86
C ALA A 1007 9.07 -14.01 -9.08
N THR A 1008 8.56 -14.28 -10.27
CA THR A 1008 7.18 -14.00 -10.70
C THR A 1008 6.63 -15.18 -11.51
N LEU A 1009 5.32 -15.20 -11.75
CA LEU A 1009 4.67 -16.10 -12.69
C LEU A 1009 4.23 -15.30 -13.91
N ASN A 1010 4.54 -15.80 -15.10
CA ASN A 1010 4.05 -15.29 -16.37
C ASN A 1010 2.93 -16.22 -16.85
N PHE A 1011 1.85 -15.65 -17.35
CA PHE A 1011 0.62 -16.33 -17.73
C PHE A 1011 0.38 -16.11 -19.21
N LEU A 1012 0.44 -17.18 -20.01
CA LEU A 1012 0.06 -17.15 -21.42
C LEU A 1012 -1.39 -17.63 -21.49
N TRP A 1013 -2.29 -16.80 -22.03
CA TRP A 1013 -3.72 -17.07 -21.91
C TRP A 1013 -4.49 -16.81 -23.21
N ASN A 1014 -5.56 -17.58 -23.40
CA ASN A 1014 -6.54 -17.37 -24.47
C ASN A 1014 -7.93 -17.26 -23.84
N GLU A 1015 -8.71 -16.27 -24.26
CA GLU A 1015 -10.15 -16.24 -24.06
C GLU A 1015 -10.80 -17.40 -24.83
N MET A 1016 -11.80 -18.00 -24.20
CA MET A 1016 -12.64 -19.04 -24.81
C MET A 1016 -14.09 -18.55 -24.83
N VAL A 1017 -14.76 -18.82 -25.95
CA VAL A 1017 -16.17 -18.52 -26.18
C VAL A 1017 -16.90 -19.84 -26.40
N PHE A 1018 -18.00 -20.04 -25.69
CA PHE A 1018 -18.84 -21.21 -25.91
C PHE A 1018 -19.91 -20.89 -26.94
N ASP A 1019 -20.00 -21.69 -27.99
CA ASP A 1019 -21.03 -21.51 -29.00
C ASP A 1019 -22.19 -22.51 -28.85
N THR A 1020 -23.40 -21.96 -28.64
CA THR A 1020 -24.68 -22.68 -28.60
C THR A 1020 -25.47 -22.59 -29.92
N ASN A 1021 -25.22 -21.56 -30.73
CA ASN A 1021 -26.07 -21.11 -31.84
C ASN A 1021 -25.92 -21.94 -33.10
N TRP A 1022 -24.82 -22.66 -33.26
CA TRP A 1022 -24.55 -23.43 -34.47
C TRP A 1022 -25.43 -24.68 -34.66
N ARG A 1023 -26.44 -24.95 -33.83
CA ARG A 1023 -27.37 -26.07 -34.12
C ARG A 1023 -28.17 -25.89 -35.41
N THR A 1024 -28.39 -24.65 -35.85
CA THR A 1024 -29.16 -24.31 -37.06
C THR A 1024 -28.26 -23.65 -38.11
N PRO A 1025 -28.03 -24.27 -39.28
CA PRO A 1025 -27.21 -23.69 -40.35
C PRO A 1025 -27.90 -22.49 -41.04
N ASP A 1026 -27.14 -21.48 -41.44
CA ASP A 1026 -27.66 -20.33 -42.23
C ASP A 1026 -28.24 -20.78 -43.58
N LYS A 1027 -27.64 -21.84 -44.15
CA LYS A 1027 -28.04 -22.46 -45.41
C LYS A 1027 -28.09 -23.98 -45.28
N VAL A 1028 -29.19 -24.57 -45.76
CA VAL A 1028 -29.30 -26.02 -45.93
C VAL A 1028 -29.34 -26.35 -47.42
N TRP A 1029 -28.59 -27.36 -47.84
CA TRP A 1029 -28.71 -27.92 -49.18
C TRP A 1029 -29.50 -29.23 -49.16
N SER A 1030 -30.64 -29.20 -49.83
CA SER A 1030 -31.58 -30.33 -50.00
C SER A 1030 -31.76 -30.73 -51.49
N GLY A 1031 -30.96 -30.14 -52.39
CA GLY A 1031 -31.02 -30.34 -53.84
C GLY A 1031 -30.81 -29.04 -54.62
N GLY A 1032 -30.41 -29.13 -55.89
CA GLY A 1032 -30.14 -27.96 -56.74
C GLY A 1032 -28.82 -27.25 -56.44
N SER A 1033 -28.80 -25.91 -56.56
CA SER A 1033 -27.63 -25.05 -56.30
C SER A 1033 -27.95 -24.04 -55.20
N VAL A 1034 -27.07 -23.92 -54.21
CA VAL A 1034 -27.17 -22.96 -53.09
C VAL A 1034 -25.90 -22.14 -53.02
N SER A 1035 -26.01 -20.82 -53.15
CA SER A 1035 -24.88 -19.92 -52.92
C SER A 1035 -24.65 -19.74 -51.43
N VAL A 1036 -23.40 -19.93 -51.02
CA VAL A 1036 -22.94 -19.79 -49.64
C VAL A 1036 -21.82 -18.76 -49.61
N ALA A 1037 -22.05 -17.64 -48.94
CA ALA A 1037 -21.03 -16.60 -48.77
C ALA A 1037 -20.00 -17.01 -47.73
N ALA A 1038 -18.78 -16.47 -47.81
CA ALA A 1038 -17.79 -16.67 -46.76
C ALA A 1038 -18.32 -16.12 -45.42
N GLY A 1039 -18.16 -16.91 -44.36
CA GLY A 1039 -18.72 -16.66 -43.03
C GLY A 1039 -20.06 -17.37 -42.77
N GLU A 1040 -20.87 -17.65 -43.79
CA GLU A 1040 -22.14 -18.37 -43.61
C GLU A 1040 -21.90 -19.83 -43.22
N THR A 1041 -22.79 -20.36 -42.38
CA THR A 1041 -22.85 -21.79 -42.08
C THR A 1041 -23.75 -22.56 -43.02
N PHE A 1042 -23.31 -23.77 -43.30
CA PHE A 1042 -23.87 -24.61 -44.33
C PHE A 1042 -23.97 -26.05 -43.83
N ARG A 1043 -25.09 -26.69 -44.13
CA ARG A 1043 -25.27 -28.13 -43.92
C ARG A 1043 -25.88 -28.76 -45.17
N ALA A 1044 -25.25 -29.79 -45.69
CA ALA A 1044 -25.90 -30.69 -46.64
C ALA A 1044 -26.79 -31.67 -45.89
N GLU A 1045 -28.00 -31.95 -46.38
CA GLU A 1045 -28.91 -32.91 -45.73
C GLU A 1045 -28.25 -34.29 -45.50
N SER A 1046 -28.55 -34.91 -44.36
CA SER A 1046 -27.92 -36.16 -43.90
C SER A 1046 -28.24 -37.39 -44.75
N SER A 1047 -29.16 -37.27 -45.71
CA SER A 1047 -29.53 -38.33 -46.66
C SER A 1047 -28.67 -38.35 -47.94
N SER A 1048 -27.71 -37.44 -48.07
CA SER A 1048 -26.84 -37.33 -49.25
C SER A 1048 -25.58 -38.22 -49.17
N ALA A 1049 -25.09 -38.75 -50.29
CA ALA A 1049 -24.02 -39.77 -50.35
C ALA A 1049 -22.58 -39.21 -50.31
N TYR A 1050 -22.38 -38.00 -49.78
CA TYR A 1050 -21.12 -37.25 -49.89
C TYR A 1050 -20.37 -37.21 -48.56
N ALA A 1051 -19.04 -37.05 -48.60
CA ALA A 1051 -18.18 -37.00 -47.40
C ALA A 1051 -18.52 -35.84 -46.44
N VAL A 1052 -19.24 -34.83 -46.94
CA VAL A 1052 -19.66 -33.63 -46.20
C VAL A 1052 -21.13 -33.67 -45.74
N ALA A 1053 -21.85 -34.76 -46.05
CA ALA A 1053 -23.27 -34.89 -45.74
C ALA A 1053 -23.53 -34.90 -44.24
N GLY A 1054 -24.53 -34.14 -43.78
CA GLY A 1054 -24.89 -34.01 -42.37
C GLY A 1054 -23.90 -33.21 -41.51
N LEU A 1055 -22.69 -32.91 -42.01
CA LEU A 1055 -21.74 -32.06 -41.32
C LEU A 1055 -22.23 -30.61 -41.34
N LEU A 1056 -22.11 -29.95 -40.20
CA LEU A 1056 -22.21 -28.52 -40.14
C LEU A 1056 -20.83 -27.92 -40.45
N MET A 1057 -20.79 -26.99 -41.38
CA MET A 1057 -19.54 -26.41 -41.86
C MET A 1057 -19.69 -24.90 -42.01
N ARG A 1058 -18.62 -24.15 -41.77
CA ARG A 1058 -18.54 -22.72 -42.07
C ARG A 1058 -17.84 -22.51 -43.39
N CYS A 1059 -18.45 -21.72 -44.27
CA CYS A 1059 -17.87 -21.33 -45.54
C CYS A 1059 -16.68 -20.40 -45.29
N VAL A 1060 -15.46 -20.81 -45.63
CA VAL A 1060 -14.25 -19.97 -45.51
C VAL A 1060 -13.95 -19.24 -46.81
N LYS A 1061 -14.51 -19.71 -47.93
CA LYS A 1061 -14.40 -19.10 -49.25
C LYS A 1061 -15.72 -19.28 -49.98
N ALA A 1062 -16.32 -18.18 -50.44
CA ALA A 1062 -17.63 -18.22 -51.08
C ALA A 1062 -17.68 -19.22 -52.24
N LEU A 1063 -18.77 -20.00 -52.31
CA LEU A 1063 -19.02 -20.95 -53.40
C LEU A 1063 -20.51 -21.08 -53.69
N THR A 1064 -20.83 -21.76 -54.78
CA THR A 1064 -22.19 -22.29 -55.02
C THR A 1064 -22.16 -23.80 -54.85
N ALA A 1065 -22.74 -24.26 -53.74
CA ALA A 1065 -22.86 -25.67 -53.40
C ALA A 1065 -23.92 -26.35 -54.28
N ASN A 1066 -23.53 -27.43 -54.95
CA ASN A 1066 -24.40 -28.32 -55.71
C ASN A 1066 -23.86 -29.75 -55.63
N ALA A 1067 -24.59 -30.72 -56.17
CA ALA A 1067 -24.22 -32.14 -56.10
C ALA A 1067 -22.78 -32.43 -56.58
N THR A 1068 -22.35 -31.84 -57.70
CA THR A 1068 -21.01 -32.03 -58.26
C THR A 1068 -19.93 -31.45 -57.35
N VAL A 1069 -20.15 -30.23 -56.84
CA VAL A 1069 -19.19 -29.53 -55.98
C VAL A 1069 -19.06 -30.22 -54.63
N LEU A 1070 -20.18 -30.60 -53.99
CA LEU A 1070 -20.19 -31.28 -52.70
C LEU A 1070 -19.66 -32.72 -52.82
N GLY A 1071 -19.92 -33.40 -53.94
CA GLY A 1071 -19.39 -34.74 -54.21
C GLY A 1071 -17.89 -34.78 -54.48
N ALA A 1072 -17.29 -33.64 -54.84
CA ALA A 1072 -15.84 -33.50 -54.97
C ALA A 1072 -15.15 -33.04 -53.68
N MET A 1073 -15.85 -32.93 -52.55
CA MET A 1073 -15.27 -32.47 -51.30
C MET A 1073 -14.75 -33.62 -50.43
N HIS A 1074 -13.63 -33.35 -49.75
CA HIS A 1074 -12.98 -34.24 -48.79
C HIS A 1074 -12.76 -33.49 -47.47
N VAL A 1075 -12.95 -34.18 -46.34
CA VAL A 1075 -12.73 -33.61 -45.01
C VAL A 1075 -11.35 -34.05 -44.52
N SER A 1076 -10.45 -33.08 -44.29
CA SER A 1076 -9.12 -33.33 -43.71
C SER A 1076 -9.23 -33.74 -42.24
N VAL A 1077 -8.15 -34.31 -41.69
CA VAL A 1077 -8.06 -34.66 -40.26
C VAL A 1077 -8.23 -33.42 -39.36
N GLY A 1078 -7.86 -32.23 -39.84
CA GLY A 1078 -8.05 -30.94 -39.16
C GLY A 1078 -9.45 -30.32 -39.35
N GLY A 1079 -10.39 -31.05 -39.97
CA GLY A 1079 -11.75 -30.58 -40.22
C GLY A 1079 -11.89 -29.61 -41.40
N GLU A 1080 -10.86 -29.43 -42.22
CA GLU A 1080 -10.96 -28.60 -43.42
C GLU A 1080 -11.68 -29.36 -44.53
N VAL A 1081 -12.58 -28.69 -45.23
CA VAL A 1081 -13.34 -29.27 -46.34
C VAL A 1081 -12.74 -28.75 -47.64
N ILE A 1082 -11.96 -29.63 -48.25
CA ILE A 1082 -11.11 -29.35 -49.40
C ILE A 1082 -11.78 -29.91 -50.65
N SER A 1083 -11.87 -29.11 -51.70
CA SER A 1083 -12.31 -29.58 -53.02
C SER A 1083 -11.18 -30.35 -53.70
N LEU A 1084 -11.47 -31.58 -54.12
CA LEU A 1084 -10.55 -32.43 -54.88
C LEU A 1084 -10.38 -31.96 -56.34
N THR A 1085 -11.23 -31.03 -56.81
CA THR A 1085 -11.16 -30.52 -58.19
C THR A 1085 -10.10 -29.44 -58.36
N ASP A 1086 -9.90 -28.60 -57.34
CA ASP A 1086 -9.01 -27.44 -57.39
C ASP A 1086 -8.05 -27.33 -56.20
N GLY A 1087 -8.16 -28.23 -55.22
CA GLY A 1087 -7.31 -28.28 -54.03
C GLY A 1087 -7.58 -27.19 -53.00
N GLN A 1088 -8.65 -26.41 -53.15
CA GLN A 1088 -8.94 -25.28 -52.27
C GLN A 1088 -9.83 -25.66 -51.09
N THR A 1089 -9.58 -25.05 -49.93
CA THR A 1089 -10.46 -25.16 -48.76
C THR A 1089 -11.65 -24.22 -48.93
N TYR A 1090 -12.84 -24.78 -48.91
CA TYR A 1090 -14.09 -24.05 -49.09
C TYR A 1090 -14.91 -23.96 -47.81
N PHE A 1091 -14.86 -25.00 -46.98
CA PHE A 1091 -15.46 -24.97 -45.66
C PHE A 1091 -14.50 -25.45 -44.57
N LYS A 1092 -14.83 -25.17 -43.31
CA LYS A 1092 -14.27 -25.82 -42.12
C LYS A 1092 -15.42 -26.44 -41.33
N VAL A 1093 -15.28 -27.70 -40.91
CA VAL A 1093 -16.26 -28.38 -40.05
C VAL A 1093 -16.35 -27.64 -38.72
N VAL A 1094 -17.56 -27.37 -38.28
CA VAL A 1094 -17.84 -26.68 -37.02
C VAL A 1094 -18.13 -27.71 -35.94
N ASN A 1095 -17.39 -27.64 -34.83
CA ASN A 1095 -17.60 -28.49 -33.67
C ASN A 1095 -18.37 -27.69 -32.60
N ASN A 1096 -19.40 -28.30 -32.01
CA ASN A 1096 -20.09 -27.72 -30.85
C ASN A 1096 -19.11 -27.58 -29.68
N GLY A 1097 -19.17 -26.45 -28.96
CA GLY A 1097 -18.45 -26.27 -27.69
C GLY A 1097 -17.54 -25.05 -27.66
N TRP A 1098 -16.46 -25.15 -26.90
CA TRP A 1098 -15.52 -24.07 -26.58
C TRP A 1098 -14.53 -23.72 -27.70
N SER A 1099 -14.61 -24.39 -28.87
CA SER A 1099 -13.71 -24.16 -30.01
C SER A 1099 -12.21 -24.29 -29.66
N ASP A 1100 -11.86 -25.19 -28.75
CA ASP A 1100 -10.48 -25.39 -28.29
C ASP A 1100 -9.65 -26.19 -29.30
N ASP A 1101 -8.58 -25.57 -29.82
CA ASP A 1101 -7.60 -26.20 -30.72
C ASP A 1101 -6.43 -26.89 -29.99
N SER A 1102 -6.52 -27.05 -28.67
CA SER A 1102 -5.47 -27.64 -27.81
C SER A 1102 -4.13 -26.89 -27.80
N THR A 1103 -4.11 -25.60 -28.20
CA THR A 1103 -2.89 -24.76 -28.21
C THR A 1103 -3.02 -23.49 -27.37
N ILE A 1104 -1.92 -23.03 -26.77
CA ILE A 1104 -1.86 -21.68 -26.16
C ILE A 1104 -1.18 -20.72 -27.12
N ARG A 1105 -1.79 -19.55 -27.33
CA ARG A 1105 -1.25 -18.51 -28.21
C ARG A 1105 -0.34 -17.59 -27.43
N ILE A 1106 0.64 -17.01 -28.11
CA ILE A 1106 1.72 -16.23 -27.50
C ILE A 1106 1.81 -14.88 -28.20
N ILE A 1107 1.61 -13.81 -27.45
CA ILE A 1107 1.85 -12.43 -27.90
C ILE A 1107 2.25 -11.58 -26.69
N ASP A 1108 3.16 -10.64 -26.89
CA ASP A 1108 3.46 -9.65 -25.87
C ASP A 1108 2.25 -8.72 -25.69
N GLY A 1109 1.83 -8.48 -24.45
CA GLY A 1109 0.63 -7.73 -24.13
C GLY A 1109 -0.65 -8.50 -24.47
N VAL A 1110 -1.59 -7.84 -25.17
CA VAL A 1110 -2.91 -8.42 -25.50
C VAL A 1110 -3.17 -8.27 -27.00
N GLY A 1111 -3.65 -9.33 -27.62
CA GLY A 1111 -4.07 -9.38 -29.02
C GLY A 1111 -5.48 -9.95 -29.18
N THR A 1112 -5.93 -9.99 -30.45
CA THR A 1112 -7.18 -10.66 -30.84
C THR A 1112 -6.89 -11.75 -31.87
N PHE A 1113 -7.65 -12.84 -31.82
CA PHE A 1113 -7.61 -13.89 -32.82
C PHE A 1113 -9.01 -14.44 -33.08
N ASN A 1114 -9.19 -15.10 -34.22
CA ASN A 1114 -10.41 -15.85 -34.49
C ASN A 1114 -10.21 -17.31 -34.06
N ASN A 1115 -11.09 -17.85 -33.22
CA ASN A 1115 -11.06 -19.26 -32.84
C ASN A 1115 -11.44 -20.17 -34.03
N GLU A 1116 -11.44 -21.49 -33.83
CA GLU A 1116 -11.82 -22.44 -34.90
C GLU A 1116 -13.26 -22.26 -35.39
N ASN A 1117 -14.13 -21.79 -34.50
CA ASN A 1117 -15.50 -21.37 -34.77
C ASN A 1117 -15.59 -19.90 -35.21
N GLY A 1118 -14.50 -19.28 -35.65
CA GLY A 1118 -14.42 -17.91 -36.18
C GLY A 1118 -14.93 -16.79 -35.27
N ASP A 1119 -15.11 -17.02 -33.98
CA ASP A 1119 -15.40 -15.99 -32.99
C ASP A 1119 -14.14 -15.19 -32.65
N ALA A 1120 -14.29 -13.89 -32.48
CA ALA A 1120 -13.20 -13.02 -32.06
C ALA A 1120 -12.93 -13.20 -30.55
N CYS A 1121 -11.77 -13.75 -30.22
CA CYS A 1121 -11.29 -13.99 -28.85
C CYS A 1121 -10.08 -13.11 -28.54
N LEU A 1122 -9.91 -12.75 -27.27
CA LEU A 1122 -8.67 -12.18 -26.75
C LEU A 1122 -7.62 -13.25 -26.46
N TYR A 1123 -6.35 -12.89 -26.53
CA TYR A 1123 -5.24 -13.69 -25.99
C TYR A 1123 -4.11 -12.76 -25.57
N GLY A 1124 -3.25 -13.21 -24.67
CA GLY A 1124 -2.22 -12.31 -24.17
C GLY A 1124 -1.25 -12.97 -23.20
N ILE A 1125 -0.35 -12.12 -22.71
CA ILE A 1125 0.62 -12.47 -21.69
C ILE A 1125 0.53 -11.49 -20.53
N ASP A 1126 0.33 -12.05 -19.35
CA ASP A 1126 0.27 -11.34 -18.09
C ASP A 1126 1.39 -11.82 -17.15
N GLU A 1127 1.71 -11.06 -16.13
CA GLU A 1127 2.51 -11.54 -15.00
C GLU A 1127 1.84 -11.18 -13.67
N LEU A 1128 2.28 -11.77 -12.57
CA LEU A 1128 1.79 -11.37 -11.25
C LEU A 1128 2.00 -9.86 -11.02
N ALA A 1129 0.97 -9.21 -10.46
CA ALA A 1129 1.03 -7.79 -10.13
C ALA A 1129 2.11 -7.51 -9.06
N MET A 1130 2.33 -8.47 -8.16
CA MET A 1130 3.39 -8.47 -7.14
C MET A 1130 4.32 -9.68 -7.33
N PRO A 1131 5.63 -9.56 -7.07
CA PRO A 1131 6.52 -10.73 -7.01
C PRO A 1131 6.20 -11.60 -5.78
N TYR A 1132 6.57 -12.89 -5.83
CA TYR A 1132 6.35 -13.81 -4.70
C TYR A 1132 7.61 -14.17 -3.91
N GLY A 1133 8.79 -13.70 -4.34
CA GLY A 1133 10.03 -13.80 -3.58
C GLY A 1133 11.28 -13.58 -4.41
N TYR A 1134 12.43 -14.00 -3.88
CA TYR A 1134 13.73 -13.88 -4.55
C TYR A 1134 14.23 -15.22 -5.08
N THR A 1135 15.07 -15.17 -6.11
CA THR A 1135 15.75 -16.34 -6.70
C THR A 1135 17.25 -16.16 -6.69
N LYS A 1136 17.99 -17.24 -6.39
CA LYS A 1136 19.45 -17.28 -6.57
C LYS A 1136 19.84 -17.39 -8.04
N ASN A 1137 18.98 -18.04 -8.83
CA ASN A 1137 19.17 -18.23 -10.26
C ASN A 1137 18.68 -16.99 -11.02
N GLN A 1138 19.43 -16.57 -12.04
CA GLN A 1138 18.96 -15.61 -13.02
C GLN A 1138 18.30 -16.36 -14.19
N ALA A 1139 17.28 -15.76 -14.82
CA ALA A 1139 16.67 -16.35 -16.00
C ALA A 1139 17.65 -16.31 -17.20
N GLY A 1140 17.76 -17.44 -17.93
CA GLY A 1140 18.58 -17.60 -19.13
C GLY A 1140 19.70 -18.65 -18.97
N VAL A 1141 19.73 -19.63 -19.88
CA VAL A 1141 20.85 -20.58 -19.99
C VAL A 1141 22.11 -19.82 -20.44
N GLY A 1142 23.18 -19.88 -19.66
CA GLY A 1142 24.52 -19.48 -20.12
C GLY A 1142 25.14 -18.21 -19.53
N LYS A 1143 24.55 -17.55 -18.52
CA LYS A 1143 25.34 -16.63 -17.68
C LYS A 1143 26.04 -17.43 -16.59
N GLN A 1144 27.32 -17.74 -16.84
CA GLN A 1144 28.23 -18.40 -15.91
C GLN A 1144 28.11 -17.77 -14.52
N VAL A 1145 27.73 -18.57 -13.54
CA VAL A 1145 27.91 -18.21 -12.13
C VAL A 1145 29.40 -18.32 -11.86
N VAL A 1146 30.02 -17.27 -11.32
CA VAL A 1146 31.44 -17.33 -10.90
C VAL A 1146 31.58 -18.49 -9.90
N GLY A 1147 32.33 -19.54 -10.27
CA GLY A 1147 32.61 -20.69 -9.40
C GLY A 1147 31.85 -21.98 -9.71
N VAL A 1148 31.01 -22.04 -10.75
CA VAL A 1148 30.39 -23.30 -11.22
C VAL A 1148 30.91 -23.58 -12.63
N ASP A 1149 31.80 -24.56 -12.76
CA ASP A 1149 32.12 -25.15 -14.07
C ASP A 1149 30.95 -26.02 -14.50
N LEU A 1150 30.52 -25.88 -15.76
CA LEU A 1150 29.44 -26.67 -16.37
C LEU A 1150 29.89 -28.08 -16.74
#